data_AF-G0XS57-F1
#
_entry.id   AF-G0XS57-F1
#
_cell.length_a   1.000
_cell.length_b   1.000
_cell.length_c   1.000
_cell.angle_alpha   90.00
_cell.angle_beta   90.00
_cell.angle_gamma   90.00
#
_symmetry.space_group_name_H-M   'P 1'
#
loop_
_entity.id
_entity.type
_entity.pdbx_description
1 polymer ?
#
loop_
_entity_poly.entity_id
_entity_poly.type
_entity_poly.pdbx_seq_one_letter_code
_entity_poly.pdbx_strand_id
1 'polypeptide(L)'
;MRHDWIKRSTKAIEIEALHYQTVEQLRSLLGTYQESGDCICSDLSLGAWKGQWISYELSQQLATDLKLNDVLPSLEGHDYRKRGTDYADVIGQLIDAESEGDRNCLVAYDNAVRILQAISQATTKLILIVAPRFGFAWELENEWLIYFLANGIKACNCRLVLLFDRENPQISNLWSLKWIASKVHKRSALMPEETDCIFKDIPGTIDCQSYPQVSNWKDKSYLLQISDRCCLVLPEYRCNPEKVSPENFESLAALLNCTPTWMQAYLQAYGSLEKRDFNFLLQEARQRFSEGAYNIALRLIEKVSQSNLNEIQQAVLQVQAQSIRIAMMQFQDAAERENPASNLPPPITRSLYLSKAWGLVMVNRPEQAEPLFKKARDLTSSEEMDRSFLYLLNISALNQLKLGNVEQAMTFEKEIEDRLQALPQTDWHVTYINSINQARLYKRLGDWQKSEFYYKKAFQTTFGLRSESDQIYTNLCQAQIATLQKIDSHAFIFWFRVALHWLSMKIPEALAPRVAKAIVGRDILPEGNSIETISHTLFHRLVESVKNIPSLSNSMRDKIERLDSLKAKQICFARTSTNFSDSIQVAMGMLGWSILISDHWLGERFDGLNYLRLSRLVFEIICSLLPQFDFPESLTVFTDTRFGRELPATASELLEVAIRFEVREIYFGSKKINLSEEEMEAIQNKLIVGFAPGIDGLFKRSDRVLAHFKRYREMLELSEFASKIVDRIGDRTTAINIISDCCSFSNPREVWTGLRELEASQVLTLSV
;
A
#
# COMPACT_ATOMS: atom_id res chain seq x y z
N MET A 1 17.99 -7.29 -16.98
CA MET A 1 16.86 -7.88 -16.22
C MET A 1 15.90 -6.75 -15.88
N ARG A 2 14.58 -6.97 -15.94
CA ARG A 2 13.61 -5.94 -15.55
C ARG A 2 13.44 -5.98 -14.04
N HIS A 3 14.03 -5.02 -13.34
CA HIS A 3 14.00 -4.95 -11.88
C HIS A 3 12.60 -4.70 -11.32
N ASP A 4 11.69 -4.16 -12.13
CA ASP A 4 10.28 -3.92 -11.78
C ASP A 4 9.44 -5.22 -11.78
N TRP A 5 10.07 -6.37 -12.04
CA TRP A 5 9.43 -7.68 -12.13
C TRP A 5 10.07 -8.69 -11.18
N ILE A 6 9.82 -8.52 -9.89
CA ILE A 6 10.24 -9.49 -8.86
C ILE A 6 9.33 -10.72 -8.95
N LYS A 7 9.87 -11.91 -9.23
CA LYS A 7 9.13 -13.18 -9.16
C LYS A 7 9.01 -13.63 -7.70
N ARG A 8 7.81 -14.02 -7.28
CA ARG A 8 7.51 -14.48 -5.91
C ARG A 8 7.16 -15.96 -5.92
N SER A 9 7.55 -16.64 -4.84
CA SER A 9 7.32 -18.07 -4.68
C SER A 9 6.35 -18.37 -3.55
N THR A 10 5.57 -19.44 -3.68
CA THR A 10 4.79 -20.03 -2.58
C THR A 10 5.64 -20.76 -1.55
N LYS A 11 6.86 -21.15 -1.93
CA LYS A 11 7.81 -21.75 -0.98
C LYS A 11 8.33 -20.65 -0.06
N ALA A 12 8.44 -20.97 1.23
CA ALA A 12 9.13 -20.10 2.18
C ALA A 12 10.49 -19.70 1.60
N ILE A 13 10.76 -18.40 1.57
CA ILE A 13 12.02 -17.91 1.03
C ILE A 13 13.11 -18.30 2.01
N GLU A 14 14.08 -19.08 1.56
CA GLU A 14 15.26 -19.35 2.35
C GLU A 14 16.25 -18.18 2.20
N ILE A 15 16.53 -17.47 3.29
CA ILE A 15 17.53 -16.40 3.33
C ILE A 15 18.77 -16.93 4.04
N GLU A 16 19.94 -16.63 3.47
CA GLU A 16 21.21 -16.98 4.10
C GLU A 16 21.33 -16.30 5.47
N ALA A 17 21.68 -17.09 6.48
CA ALA A 17 21.83 -16.62 7.84
C ALA A 17 23.19 -17.02 8.39
N LEU A 18 23.77 -16.13 9.18
CA LEU A 18 25.03 -16.37 9.85
C LEU A 18 24.90 -16.09 11.33
N HIS A 19 25.41 -17.03 12.10
CA HIS A 19 25.69 -16.83 13.50
C HIS A 19 27.10 -16.29 13.64
N TYR A 20 27.24 -15.10 14.22
CA TYR A 20 28.54 -14.54 14.57
C TYR A 20 28.72 -14.54 16.09
N GLN A 21 29.94 -14.87 16.53
CA GLN A 21 30.34 -14.84 17.94
C GLN A 21 31.48 -13.85 18.19
N THR A 22 32.20 -13.44 17.14
CA THR A 22 33.39 -12.58 17.22
C THR A 22 33.56 -11.72 15.96
N VAL A 23 34.16 -10.54 16.11
CA VAL A 23 34.63 -9.64 15.05
C VAL A 23 35.43 -10.38 13.98
N GLU A 24 36.33 -11.28 14.38
CA GLU A 24 37.20 -12.01 13.45
C GLU A 24 36.41 -12.89 12.49
N GLN A 25 35.29 -13.47 12.94
CA GLN A 25 34.39 -14.24 12.07
C GLN A 25 33.69 -13.34 11.05
N LEU A 26 33.22 -12.16 11.48
CA LEU A 26 32.56 -11.21 10.58
C LEU A 26 33.56 -10.62 9.57
N ARG A 27 34.78 -10.26 10.01
CA ARG A 27 35.87 -9.83 9.12
C ARG A 27 36.31 -10.93 8.16
N SER A 28 36.45 -12.17 8.63
CA SER A 28 36.78 -13.31 7.78
C SER A 28 35.70 -13.59 6.73
N LEU A 29 34.43 -13.33 7.04
CA LEU A 29 33.32 -13.47 6.12
C LEU A 29 33.31 -12.36 5.07
N LEU A 30 33.50 -11.12 5.53
CA LEU A 30 33.59 -9.96 4.66
C LEU A 30 34.83 -9.99 3.77
N GLY A 31 35.93 -10.62 4.20
CA GLY A 31 37.12 -10.85 3.40
C GLY A 31 37.51 -9.65 2.54
N THR A 32 37.56 -9.84 1.22
CA THR A 32 37.87 -8.81 0.23
C THR A 32 36.73 -7.83 -0.07
N TYR A 33 35.48 -8.13 0.31
CA TYR A 33 34.33 -7.23 0.06
C TYR A 33 34.48 -5.90 0.80
N GLN A 34 35.19 -5.91 1.93
CA GLN A 34 35.45 -4.74 2.75
C GLN A 34 36.42 -3.76 2.07
N GLU A 35 37.39 -4.28 1.30
CA GLU A 35 38.39 -3.47 0.59
C GLU A 35 37.88 -2.98 -0.77
N SER A 36 36.88 -3.64 -1.36
CA SER A 36 36.35 -3.30 -2.70
C SER A 36 35.10 -2.42 -2.69
N GLY A 37 34.48 -2.16 -1.54
CA GLY A 37 33.20 -1.42 -1.46
C GLY A 37 32.01 -2.22 -2.01
N ASP A 38 32.16 -3.53 -2.20
CA ASP A 38 31.13 -4.40 -2.79
C ASP A 38 30.07 -4.84 -1.76
N CYS A 39 30.09 -4.29 -0.53
CA CYS A 39 29.18 -4.64 0.55
C CYS A 39 28.38 -3.42 1.02
N ILE A 40 27.08 -3.60 1.26
CA ILE A 40 26.22 -2.62 1.94
C ILE A 40 25.57 -3.27 3.16
N CYS A 41 25.26 -2.48 4.18
CA CYS A 41 24.77 -3.00 5.46
C CYS A 41 23.60 -2.19 6.04
N SER A 42 22.65 -2.84 6.70
CA SER A 42 21.70 -2.19 7.60
C SER A 42 21.77 -2.83 8.99
N ASP A 43 21.67 -2.00 10.04
CA ASP A 43 21.79 -2.43 11.42
C ASP A 43 20.51 -2.19 12.22
N LEU A 44 19.83 -3.28 12.59
CA LEU A 44 18.67 -3.24 13.47
C LEU A 44 18.98 -3.70 14.90
N SER A 45 20.24 -3.86 15.29
CA SER A 45 20.62 -4.43 16.59
C SER A 45 20.00 -3.72 17.80
N LEU A 46 19.79 -2.40 17.72
CA LEU A 46 19.09 -1.58 18.73
C LEU A 46 17.64 -1.25 18.33
N GLY A 47 17.05 -2.04 17.43
CA GLY A 47 15.73 -1.83 16.84
C GLY A 47 15.71 -0.70 15.81
N ALA A 48 14.62 -0.67 15.03
CA ALA A 48 14.31 0.49 14.20
C ALA A 48 13.70 1.62 15.05
N TRP A 49 14.02 2.87 14.69
CA TRP A 49 13.51 4.10 15.33
C TRP A 49 12.91 5.11 14.33
N LYS A 50 12.74 4.68 13.07
CA LYS A 50 11.98 5.34 12.00
C LYS A 50 11.43 4.29 11.04
N GLY A 51 10.39 4.65 10.30
CA GLY A 51 9.83 3.76 9.28
C GLY A 51 10.80 3.55 8.14
N GLN A 52 10.68 2.38 7.50
CA GLN A 52 11.49 1.99 6.34
C GLN A 52 13.01 2.04 6.62
N TRP A 53 13.41 1.71 7.85
CA TRP A 53 14.79 1.82 8.33
C TRP A 53 15.82 1.18 7.39
N ILE A 54 15.58 -0.08 7.02
CA ILE A 54 16.50 -0.82 6.13
C ILE A 54 16.57 -0.14 4.77
N SER A 55 15.42 0.32 4.22
CA SER A 55 15.41 1.02 2.94
C SER A 55 16.31 2.25 3.00
N TYR A 56 16.19 3.05 4.07
CA TYR A 56 16.99 4.25 4.22
C TYR A 56 18.50 3.98 4.25
N GLU A 57 18.95 3.06 5.10
CA GLU A 57 20.39 2.80 5.27
C GLU A 57 21.03 2.24 4.01
N LEU A 58 20.37 1.30 3.33
CA LEU A 58 20.88 0.72 2.09
C LEU A 58 20.96 1.78 0.98
N SER A 59 19.98 2.69 0.93
CA SER A 59 19.88 3.70 -0.12
C SER A 59 20.90 4.82 0.03
N GLN A 60 21.19 5.23 1.27
CA GLN A 60 22.29 6.14 1.55
C GLN A 60 23.63 5.59 1.05
N GLN A 61 23.88 4.29 1.25
CA GLN A 61 25.10 3.63 0.78
C GLN A 61 25.16 3.47 -0.74
N LEU A 62 24.01 3.29 -1.39
CA LEU A 62 23.89 3.20 -2.85
C LEU A 62 23.82 4.57 -3.55
N ALA A 63 23.88 5.67 -2.78
CA ALA A 63 23.72 7.04 -3.26
C ALA A 63 22.45 7.23 -4.11
N THR A 64 21.37 6.52 -3.76
CA THR A 64 20.07 6.70 -4.40
C THR A 64 19.29 7.78 -3.69
N ASP A 65 18.74 8.74 -4.46
CA ASP A 65 17.81 9.74 -3.95
C ASP A 65 16.46 9.08 -3.62
N LEU A 66 16.41 8.36 -2.51
CA LEU A 66 15.19 7.81 -1.97
C LEU A 66 14.52 8.89 -1.11
N LYS A 67 13.58 9.61 -1.74
CA LYS A 67 12.55 10.32 -0.99
C LYS A 67 11.73 9.28 -0.25
N LEU A 68 11.86 9.27 1.07
CA LEU A 68 10.95 8.54 1.94
C LEU A 68 9.56 9.15 1.73
N ASN A 69 8.63 8.32 1.26
CA ASN A 69 7.24 8.73 1.16
C ASN A 69 6.57 8.45 2.51
N ASP A 70 5.75 9.38 2.99
CA ASP A 70 4.77 9.06 4.02
C ASP A 70 3.87 7.93 3.49
N VAL A 71 3.71 6.90 4.31
CA VAL A 71 2.86 5.72 4.05
C VAL A 71 1.41 6.05 4.34
N LEU A 72 1.19 6.83 5.41
CA LEU A 72 -0.10 7.31 5.89
C LEU A 72 0.00 8.80 6.20
N PRO A 73 -1.13 9.52 6.25
CA PRO A 73 -1.12 10.88 6.79
C PRO A 73 -0.64 10.89 8.25
N SER A 74 0.02 11.99 8.63
CA SER A 74 0.34 12.24 10.03
C SER A 74 -0.94 12.33 10.86
N LEU A 75 -0.95 11.65 12.01
CA LEU A 75 -1.97 11.86 13.04
C LEU A 75 -1.72 13.21 13.73
N GLU A 76 -1.67 14.32 12.99
CA GLU A 76 -1.65 15.63 13.61
C GLU A 76 -2.90 15.74 14.49
N GLY A 77 -2.69 15.57 15.78
CA GLY A 77 -3.77 15.63 16.75
C GLY A 77 -4.41 17.00 16.68
N HIS A 78 -5.70 17.04 17.04
CA HIS A 78 -6.39 18.26 17.42
C HIS A 78 -5.45 19.16 18.23
N ASP A 79 -4.84 20.15 17.58
CA ASP A 79 -4.51 21.35 18.31
C ASP A 79 -5.88 21.95 18.59
N TYR A 80 -6.47 21.64 19.75
CA TYR A 80 -7.80 22.12 20.16
C TYR A 80 -7.90 23.66 20.12
N ARG A 81 -6.78 24.35 19.84
CA ARG A 81 -6.66 25.80 19.65
C ARG A 81 -6.57 26.25 18.18
N LYS A 82 -6.30 25.37 17.21
CA LYS A 82 -6.19 25.71 15.77
C LYS A 82 -7.25 24.99 14.94
N ARG A 83 -8.12 25.75 14.27
CA ARG A 83 -9.12 25.28 13.29
C ARG A 83 -8.50 24.87 11.93
N GLY A 84 -7.36 24.18 11.93
CA GLY A 84 -6.50 24.05 10.74
C GLY A 84 -6.63 22.73 9.95
N THR A 85 -6.84 21.61 10.64
CA THR A 85 -6.97 20.27 10.05
C THR A 85 -7.99 19.50 10.89
N ASP A 86 -9.09 19.06 10.27
CA ASP A 86 -10.13 18.30 10.99
C ASP A 86 -9.64 16.86 11.15
N TYR A 87 -9.76 16.28 12.36
CA TYR A 87 -9.46 14.86 12.60
C TYR A 87 -10.23 13.93 11.66
N ALA A 88 -11.39 14.39 11.19
CA ALA A 88 -12.17 13.72 10.16
C ALA A 88 -11.44 13.60 8.80
N ASP A 89 -10.56 14.53 8.44
CA ASP A 89 -9.74 14.44 7.23
C ASP A 89 -8.74 13.29 7.33
N VAL A 90 -8.12 13.13 8.50
CA VAL A 90 -7.22 12.02 8.81
C VAL A 90 -7.96 10.69 8.71
N ILE A 91 -9.18 10.59 9.28
CA ILE A 91 -10.02 9.39 9.12
C ILE A 91 -10.30 9.12 7.63
N GLY A 92 -10.70 10.13 6.86
CA GLY A 92 -10.92 10.04 5.41
C GLY A 92 -9.71 9.46 4.66
N GLN A 93 -8.52 9.98 4.94
CA GLN A 93 -7.27 9.52 4.35
C GLN A 93 -6.90 8.09 4.79
N LEU A 94 -7.17 7.70 6.04
CA LEU A 94 -6.98 6.31 6.49
C LEU A 94 -7.90 5.32 5.76
N ILE A 95 -9.15 5.73 5.48
CA ILE A 95 -10.09 4.94 4.67
C ILE A 95 -9.57 4.79 3.24
N ASP A 96 -9.02 5.87 2.68
CA ASP A 96 -8.40 5.86 1.37
C ASP A 96 -7.21 4.89 1.33
N ALA A 97 -6.30 5.00 2.29
CA ALA A 97 -5.14 4.11 2.42
C ALA A 97 -5.55 2.63 2.53
N GLU A 98 -6.55 2.30 3.36
CA GLU A 98 -7.09 0.94 3.47
C GLU A 98 -7.67 0.45 2.12
N SER A 99 -8.29 1.35 1.36
CA SER A 99 -8.89 1.04 0.06
C SER A 99 -7.87 0.77 -1.04
N GLU A 100 -6.69 1.38 -0.95
CA GLU A 100 -5.62 1.20 -1.94
C GLU A 100 -4.89 -0.12 -1.76
N GLY A 101 -4.72 -0.57 -0.51
CA GLY A 101 -4.05 -1.82 -0.17
C GLY A 101 -3.20 -1.69 1.09
N ASP A 102 -2.40 -2.71 1.38
CA ASP A 102 -1.35 -2.59 2.41
C ASP A 102 -0.25 -1.65 1.91
N ARG A 103 -0.31 -0.39 2.35
CA ARG A 103 0.64 0.66 1.96
C ARG A 103 2.09 0.35 2.36
N ASN A 104 2.32 -0.33 3.49
CA ASN A 104 3.67 -0.76 3.89
C ASN A 104 4.22 -1.79 2.88
N CYS A 105 3.40 -2.75 2.47
CA CYS A 105 3.78 -3.73 1.45
C CYS A 105 4.07 -3.06 0.08
N LEU A 106 3.22 -2.12 -0.35
CA LEU A 106 3.41 -1.37 -1.60
C LEU A 106 4.72 -0.58 -1.61
N VAL A 107 4.98 0.19 -0.54
CA VAL A 107 6.20 1.01 -0.44
C VAL A 107 7.45 0.14 -0.32
N ALA A 108 7.40 -0.94 0.46
CA ALA A 108 8.50 -1.89 0.56
C ALA A 108 8.85 -2.53 -0.79
N TYR A 109 7.84 -2.86 -1.61
CA TYR A 109 8.08 -3.36 -2.97
C TYR A 109 8.79 -2.33 -3.84
N ASP A 110 8.27 -1.10 -3.90
CA ASP A 110 8.85 -0.05 -4.74
C ASP A 110 10.28 0.32 -4.29
N ASN A 111 10.54 0.32 -2.98
CA ASN A 111 11.89 0.48 -2.43
C ASN A 111 12.80 -0.69 -2.81
N ALA A 112 12.32 -1.94 -2.73
CA ALA A 112 13.09 -3.11 -3.16
C ALA A 112 13.47 -3.02 -4.64
N VAL A 113 12.53 -2.63 -5.51
CA VAL A 113 12.80 -2.43 -6.95
C VAL A 113 13.91 -1.40 -7.16
N ARG A 114 13.83 -0.23 -6.51
CA ARG A 114 14.85 0.83 -6.61
C ARG A 114 16.22 0.37 -6.10
N ILE A 115 16.25 -0.33 -4.97
CA ILE A 115 17.49 -0.88 -4.40
C ILE A 115 18.10 -1.92 -5.36
N LEU A 116 17.29 -2.83 -5.92
CA LEU A 116 17.77 -3.84 -6.87
C LEU A 116 18.26 -3.22 -8.19
N GLN A 117 17.62 -2.15 -8.67
CA GLN A 117 18.10 -1.37 -9.81
C GLN A 117 19.46 -0.72 -9.52
N ALA A 118 19.63 -0.13 -8.35
CA ALA A 118 20.89 0.49 -7.97
C ALA A 118 22.00 -0.55 -7.76
N ILE A 119 21.69 -1.71 -7.17
CA ILE A 119 22.63 -2.83 -7.01
C ILE A 119 23.10 -3.35 -8.37
N SER A 120 22.24 -3.43 -9.37
CA SER A 120 22.64 -3.93 -10.69
C SER A 120 23.51 -2.95 -11.48
N GLN A 121 23.47 -1.67 -11.12
CA GLN A 121 24.34 -0.62 -11.65
C GLN A 121 25.64 -0.48 -10.86
N ALA A 122 25.64 -0.88 -9.58
CA ALA A 122 26.79 -0.87 -8.69
C ALA A 122 27.60 -2.18 -8.79
N THR A 123 28.78 -2.21 -8.15
CA THR A 123 29.57 -3.44 -7.98
C THR A 123 29.17 -4.24 -6.73
N THR A 124 28.07 -3.85 -6.08
CA THR A 124 27.59 -4.48 -4.85
C THR A 124 27.30 -5.97 -5.04
N LYS A 125 27.96 -6.80 -4.24
CA LYS A 125 27.85 -8.26 -4.24
C LYS A 125 27.23 -8.81 -2.96
N LEU A 126 27.12 -8.00 -1.90
CA LEU A 126 26.62 -8.43 -0.60
C LEU A 126 25.77 -7.35 0.08
N ILE A 127 24.58 -7.76 0.53
CA ILE A 127 23.74 -7.02 1.46
C ILE A 127 23.79 -7.74 2.81
N LEU A 128 24.20 -7.03 3.86
CA LEU A 128 24.18 -7.50 5.23
C LEU A 128 23.08 -6.82 6.03
N ILE A 129 22.26 -7.58 6.75
CA ILE A 129 21.27 -7.01 7.67
C ILE A 129 21.50 -7.62 9.06
N VAL A 130 21.83 -6.76 10.03
CA VAL A 130 21.97 -7.18 11.42
C VAL A 130 20.59 -7.27 12.05
N ALA A 131 20.26 -8.44 12.60
CA ALA A 131 18.96 -8.70 13.19
C ALA A 131 18.72 -7.89 14.48
N PRO A 132 17.45 -7.57 14.80
CA PRO A 132 17.06 -6.97 16.07
C PRO A 132 17.50 -7.79 17.28
N ARG A 133 17.95 -7.08 18.33
CA ARG A 133 18.37 -7.67 19.61
C ARG A 133 17.53 -7.12 20.75
N PHE A 134 17.78 -7.63 21.95
CA PHE A 134 17.23 -7.10 23.21
C PHE A 134 15.69 -7.06 23.28
N GLY A 135 14.99 -7.81 22.43
CA GLY A 135 13.53 -7.87 22.38
C GLY A 135 12.88 -6.87 21.41
N PHE A 136 13.68 -6.14 20.62
CA PHE A 136 13.13 -5.34 19.52
C PHE A 136 12.56 -6.22 18.40
N ALA A 137 11.50 -5.73 17.75
CA ALA A 137 10.90 -6.36 16.59
C ALA A 137 11.62 -5.97 15.29
N TRP A 138 11.39 -6.73 14.23
CA TRP A 138 11.86 -6.38 12.88
C TRP A 138 11.12 -5.18 12.28
N GLU A 139 9.88 -4.94 12.72
CA GLU A 139 8.91 -4.02 12.12
C GLU A 139 8.43 -4.46 10.73
N LEU A 140 7.11 -4.45 10.52
CA LEU A 140 6.45 -5.10 9.39
C LEU A 140 6.92 -4.55 8.03
N GLU A 141 7.16 -3.25 7.94
CA GLU A 141 7.65 -2.59 6.72
C GLU A 141 9.06 -3.05 6.32
N ASN A 142 9.92 -3.32 7.31
CA ASN A 142 11.25 -3.88 7.07
C ASN A 142 11.14 -5.36 6.68
N GLU A 143 10.18 -6.08 7.26
CA GLU A 143 9.95 -7.47 6.86
C GLU A 143 9.55 -7.60 5.40
N TRP A 144 8.57 -6.80 4.95
CA TRP A 144 8.18 -6.77 3.53
C TRP A 144 9.36 -6.44 2.61
N LEU A 145 10.23 -5.50 2.99
CA LEU A 145 11.40 -5.15 2.19
C LEU A 145 12.36 -6.33 2.06
N ILE A 146 12.69 -7.00 3.17
CA ILE A 146 13.55 -8.18 3.18
C ILE A 146 12.96 -9.28 2.29
N TYR A 147 11.64 -9.53 2.40
CA TYR A 147 10.93 -10.49 1.56
C TYR A 147 11.09 -10.19 0.06
N PHE A 148 10.91 -8.94 -0.36
CA PHE A 148 11.05 -8.56 -1.77
C PHE A 148 12.51 -8.56 -2.25
N LEU A 149 13.45 -8.09 -1.44
CA LEU A 149 14.88 -8.15 -1.75
C LEU A 149 15.33 -9.60 -1.91
N ALA A 150 14.96 -10.51 -1.01
CA ALA A 150 15.36 -11.91 -1.06
C ALA A 150 14.84 -12.63 -2.33
N ASN A 151 13.65 -12.26 -2.82
CA ASN A 151 13.17 -12.74 -4.10
C ASN A 151 13.91 -12.13 -5.28
N GLY A 152 14.06 -10.80 -5.30
CA GLY A 152 14.61 -10.07 -6.44
C GLY A 152 16.12 -10.23 -6.62
N ILE A 153 16.85 -10.48 -5.53
CA ILE A 153 18.31 -10.64 -5.56
C ILE A 153 18.76 -11.90 -6.30
N LYS A 154 17.88 -12.90 -6.47
CA LYS A 154 18.15 -14.11 -7.29
C LYS A 154 18.44 -13.77 -8.75
N ALA A 155 17.93 -12.62 -9.21
CA ALA A 155 18.18 -12.05 -10.52
C ALA A 155 19.39 -11.10 -10.53
N CYS A 156 20.13 -10.96 -9.43
CA CYS A 156 21.30 -10.10 -9.33
C CYS A 156 22.52 -10.97 -8.98
N ASN A 157 23.73 -10.52 -9.33
CA ASN A 157 24.96 -11.15 -8.86
C ASN A 157 25.31 -10.67 -7.43
N CYS A 158 24.32 -10.72 -6.53
CA CYS A 158 24.42 -10.22 -5.17
C CYS A 158 23.80 -11.23 -4.19
N ARG A 159 24.30 -11.25 -2.96
CA ARG A 159 23.80 -12.10 -1.87
C ARG A 159 23.13 -11.25 -0.80
N LEU A 160 22.12 -11.81 -0.14
CA LEU A 160 21.47 -11.21 1.02
C LEU A 160 21.71 -12.11 2.21
N VAL A 161 22.31 -11.58 3.27
CA VAL A 161 22.66 -12.34 4.46
C VAL A 161 22.17 -11.65 5.72
N LEU A 162 21.48 -12.40 6.58
CA LEU A 162 21.03 -11.94 7.89
C LEU A 162 22.03 -12.37 8.98
N LEU A 163 22.40 -11.43 9.85
CA LEU A 163 23.36 -11.65 10.93
C LEU A 163 22.64 -11.76 12.27
N PHE A 164 22.91 -12.85 13.00
CA PHE A 164 22.31 -13.13 14.31
C PHE A 164 23.39 -13.38 15.38
N ASP A 165 23.12 -12.92 16.60
CA ASP A 165 23.98 -13.15 17.78
C ASP A 165 23.53 -14.36 18.64
N ARG A 166 22.44 -15.02 18.25
CA ARG A 166 21.82 -16.15 18.96
C ARG A 166 21.44 -17.24 17.97
N GLU A 167 21.53 -18.49 18.40
CA GLU A 167 21.21 -19.67 17.58
C GLU A 167 19.71 -19.83 17.29
N ASN A 168 18.83 -19.33 18.17
CA ASN A 168 17.37 -19.38 18.02
C ASN A 168 16.75 -17.98 18.04
N PRO A 169 16.90 -17.20 16.95
CA PRO A 169 16.32 -15.87 16.86
C PRO A 169 14.82 -15.91 16.59
N GLN A 170 14.12 -14.84 16.97
CA GLN A 170 12.78 -14.59 16.45
C GLN A 170 12.88 -14.17 14.98
N ILE A 171 12.14 -14.87 14.11
CA ILE A 171 12.13 -14.62 12.67
C ILE A 171 10.71 -14.29 12.21
N SER A 172 10.61 -13.56 11.10
CA SER A 172 9.34 -13.31 10.43
C SER A 172 8.74 -14.61 9.90
N ASN A 173 7.41 -14.66 9.78
CA ASN A 173 6.69 -15.74 9.11
C ASN A 173 6.83 -15.69 7.58
N LEU A 174 7.39 -14.62 7.02
CA LEU A 174 7.54 -14.42 5.58
C LEU A 174 8.73 -15.17 4.95
N TRP A 175 9.70 -15.63 5.76
CA TRP A 175 10.88 -16.35 5.27
C TRP A 175 11.42 -17.36 6.30
N SER A 176 12.30 -18.23 5.84
CA SER A 176 13.07 -19.17 6.66
C SER A 176 14.56 -18.91 6.55
N LEU A 177 15.35 -19.41 7.51
CA LEU A 177 16.79 -19.22 7.54
C LEU A 177 17.55 -20.43 6.99
N LYS A 178 18.53 -20.17 6.13
CA LYS A 178 19.57 -21.12 5.71
C LYS A 178 20.86 -20.79 6.45
N TRP A 179 21.13 -21.49 7.54
CA TRP A 179 22.37 -21.29 8.29
C TRP A 179 23.58 -21.73 7.49
N ILE A 180 24.49 -20.79 7.20
CA ILE A 180 25.77 -21.09 6.59
C ILE A 180 26.73 -21.53 7.72
N ALA A 181 27.35 -22.70 7.58
CA ALA A 181 28.21 -23.30 8.59
C ALA A 181 29.37 -22.35 8.96
N SER A 182 29.28 -21.70 10.11
CA SER A 182 30.44 -21.04 10.72
C SER A 182 31.21 -22.09 11.52
N LYS A 183 32.53 -22.10 11.40
CA LYS A 183 33.38 -22.81 12.36
C LYS A 183 33.13 -22.14 13.71
N VAL A 184 32.38 -22.81 14.59
CA VAL A 184 32.10 -22.33 15.94
C VAL A 184 33.43 -22.23 16.69
N HIS A 185 33.99 -21.02 16.75
CA HIS A 185 35.09 -20.73 17.65
C HIS A 185 34.48 -20.48 19.03
N LYS A 186 34.86 -21.29 20.04
CA LYS A 186 34.43 -21.10 21.42
C LYS A 186 34.60 -19.62 21.80
N ARG A 187 33.51 -19.02 22.30
CA ARG A 187 33.43 -17.67 22.85
C ARG A 187 34.72 -17.31 23.61
N SER A 188 35.50 -16.36 23.09
CA SER A 188 36.54 -15.73 23.91
C SER A 188 35.81 -14.97 25.03
N ALA A 189 36.14 -15.29 26.28
CA ALA A 189 35.44 -14.83 27.47
C ALA A 189 35.72 -13.35 27.82
N LEU A 190 36.42 -12.61 26.97
CA LEU A 190 36.68 -11.20 27.18
C LEU A 190 35.48 -10.39 26.67
N MET A 191 34.47 -10.22 27.52
CA MET A 191 33.71 -8.96 27.48
C MET A 191 34.78 -7.89 27.72
N PRO A 192 34.97 -6.92 26.81
CA PRO A 192 35.84 -5.79 27.11
C PRO A 192 35.37 -5.18 28.43
N GLU A 193 36.28 -5.06 29.40
CA GLU A 193 36.10 -4.16 30.55
C GLU A 193 35.57 -2.82 30.03
N GLU A 194 34.62 -2.23 30.75
CA GLU A 194 33.93 -0.94 30.48
C GLU A 194 34.57 -0.13 29.34
N THR A 195 34.20 -0.47 28.10
CA THR A 195 34.73 0.24 26.95
C THR A 195 33.94 1.54 26.81
N ASP A 196 34.66 2.67 26.89
CA ASP A 196 34.19 4.05 26.67
C ASP A 196 33.80 4.31 25.20
N CYS A 197 33.24 3.32 24.50
CA CYS A 197 32.72 3.48 23.16
C CYS A 197 31.32 4.10 23.23
N ILE A 198 31.23 5.40 22.91
CA ILE A 198 29.96 6.14 22.87
C ILE A 198 29.04 5.74 21.70
N PHE A 199 29.58 5.09 20.65
CA PHE A 199 28.77 4.62 19.52
C PHE A 199 27.95 3.37 19.83
N LYS A 200 28.29 2.64 20.90
CA LYS A 200 27.62 1.38 21.25
C LYS A 200 26.12 1.55 21.45
N ASP A 201 25.71 2.75 21.84
CA ASP A 201 24.33 3.13 22.13
C ASP A 201 23.64 3.89 20.98
N ILE A 202 24.31 4.11 19.83
CA ILE A 202 23.69 4.79 18.67
C ILE A 202 23.02 3.76 17.74
N PRO A 203 21.69 3.77 17.53
CA PRO A 203 21.02 2.83 16.63
C PRO A 203 21.47 2.97 15.19
N GLY A 204 21.54 1.85 14.47
CA GLY A 204 21.89 1.82 13.06
C GLY A 204 23.39 1.87 12.77
N THR A 205 23.66 1.98 11.48
CA THR A 205 24.98 2.22 10.92
C THR A 205 25.42 3.67 11.17
N ILE A 206 26.73 3.89 11.25
CA ILE A 206 27.31 5.22 11.45
C ILE A 206 27.79 5.75 10.11
N ASP A 207 27.25 6.90 9.70
CA ASP A 207 27.79 7.65 8.57
C ASP A 207 29.09 8.34 8.98
N CYS A 208 30.21 7.84 8.48
CA CYS A 208 31.54 8.28 8.87
C CYS A 208 31.84 9.72 8.34
N GLN A 209 31.04 10.27 7.42
CA GLN A 209 31.13 11.67 6.96
C GLN A 209 30.31 12.64 7.81
N SER A 210 29.10 12.23 8.23
CA SER A 210 28.21 13.06 9.06
C SER A 210 28.74 13.26 10.49
N TYR A 211 29.59 12.35 10.96
CA TYR A 211 30.22 12.45 12.27
C TYR A 211 31.75 12.53 12.12
N PRO A 212 32.31 13.68 11.69
CA PRO A 212 33.76 13.82 11.48
C PRO A 212 34.57 13.60 12.76
N GLN A 213 33.96 13.68 13.94
CA GLN A 213 34.59 13.27 15.20
C GLN A 213 34.98 11.78 15.22
N VAL A 214 34.26 10.90 14.49
CA VAL A 214 34.60 9.48 14.26
C VAL A 214 36.00 9.33 13.65
N SER A 215 36.40 10.26 12.77
CA SER A 215 37.71 10.19 12.09
C SER A 215 38.90 10.46 13.01
N ASN A 216 38.67 11.14 14.14
CA ASN A 216 39.69 11.57 15.10
C ASN A 216 39.80 10.69 16.36
N TRP A 217 38.99 9.64 16.50
CA TRP A 217 39.01 8.78 17.70
C TRP A 217 40.04 7.66 17.59
N LYS A 218 40.81 7.49 18.67
CA LYS A 218 42.07 6.72 18.69
C LYS A 218 41.90 5.21 18.62
N ASP A 219 40.72 4.69 18.93
CA ASP A 219 40.46 3.25 18.92
C ASP A 219 39.28 2.94 17.99
N LYS A 220 39.59 2.44 16.78
CA LYS A 220 38.58 2.01 15.79
C LYS A 220 38.24 0.53 15.92
N SER A 221 38.72 -0.14 16.98
CA SER A 221 38.59 -1.60 17.13
C SER A 221 37.14 -2.11 17.19
N TYR A 222 36.19 -1.26 17.60
CA TYR A 222 34.76 -1.56 17.70
C TYR A 222 33.93 -1.18 16.46
N LEU A 223 34.55 -0.54 15.45
CA LEU A 223 33.89 -0.24 14.17
C LEU A 223 34.38 -1.18 13.08
N LEU A 224 33.47 -1.56 12.21
CA LEU A 224 33.74 -2.28 11.00
C LEU A 224 33.36 -1.38 9.82
N GLN A 225 34.36 -0.86 9.11
CA GLN A 225 34.12 -0.07 7.90
C GLN A 225 33.46 -0.98 6.85
N ILE A 226 32.23 -0.67 6.42
CA ILE A 226 31.51 -1.44 5.40
C ILE A 226 31.76 -0.83 4.01
N SER A 227 31.75 0.49 3.93
CA SER A 227 32.04 1.27 2.73
C SER A 227 32.67 2.61 3.13
N ASP A 228 33.12 3.43 2.17
CA ASP A 228 33.74 4.74 2.45
C ASP A 228 32.87 5.70 3.29
N ARG A 229 31.56 5.48 3.31
CA ARG A 229 30.60 6.30 4.06
C ARG A 229 29.99 5.59 5.27
N CYS A 230 30.09 4.26 5.36
CA CYS A 230 29.32 3.49 6.34
C CYS A 230 30.23 2.66 7.25
N CYS A 231 30.04 2.83 8.56
CA CYS A 231 30.72 2.12 9.61
C CYS A 231 29.67 1.32 10.42
N LEU A 232 29.79 -0.01 10.50
CA LEU A 232 28.96 -0.83 11.38
C LEU A 232 29.59 -0.86 12.78
N VAL A 233 28.81 -0.55 13.82
CA VAL A 233 29.22 -0.82 15.20
C VAL A 233 29.14 -2.33 15.42
N LEU A 234 30.24 -2.91 15.84
CA LEU A 234 30.33 -4.35 16.03
C LEU A 234 29.29 -4.81 17.06
N PRO A 235 28.40 -5.74 16.72
CA PRO A 235 27.23 -5.98 17.56
C PRO A 235 27.56 -6.46 18.97
N GLU A 236 28.66 -7.17 19.20
CA GLU A 236 29.11 -7.59 20.54
C GLU A 236 29.33 -6.43 21.52
N TYR A 237 29.56 -5.21 21.01
CA TYR A 237 29.70 -4.00 21.84
C TYR A 237 28.35 -3.34 22.15
N ARG A 238 27.28 -3.67 21.42
CA ARG A 238 25.95 -3.10 21.65
C ARG A 238 25.44 -3.48 23.04
N CYS A 239 24.93 -2.49 23.75
CA CYS A 239 24.32 -2.66 25.06
C CYS A 239 22.80 -2.71 24.96
N ASN A 240 22.14 -3.41 25.88
CA ASN A 240 20.69 -3.31 25.99
C ASN A 240 20.33 -1.91 26.49
N PRO A 241 19.58 -1.08 25.73
CA PRO A 241 19.27 0.28 26.13
C PRO A 241 18.54 0.40 27.48
N GLU A 242 17.74 -0.61 27.86
CA GLU A 242 17.06 -0.65 29.18
C GLU A 242 18.02 -0.82 30.37
N LYS A 243 19.28 -1.18 30.11
CA LYS A 243 20.32 -1.40 31.14
C LYS A 243 21.37 -0.30 31.16
N VAL A 244 21.34 0.63 30.21
CA VAL A 244 22.27 1.76 30.13
C VAL A 244 21.74 2.87 31.04
N SER A 245 22.63 3.56 31.75
CA SER A 245 22.18 4.64 32.64
C SER A 245 21.62 5.82 31.82
N PRO A 246 20.53 6.46 32.29
CA PRO A 246 19.94 7.60 31.60
C PRO A 246 20.91 8.75 31.31
N GLU A 247 21.87 8.99 32.21
CA GLU A 247 22.89 10.04 32.06
C GLU A 247 23.80 9.84 30.84
N ASN A 248 24.00 8.59 30.41
CA ASN A 248 24.77 8.28 29.20
C ASN A 248 24.03 8.76 27.95
N PHE A 249 22.71 8.57 27.88
CA PHE A 249 21.90 9.04 26.76
C PHE A 249 21.84 10.56 26.68
N GLU A 250 21.82 11.24 27.83
CA GLU A 250 21.89 12.70 27.88
C GLU A 250 23.24 13.24 27.41
N SER A 251 24.33 12.60 27.84
CA SER A 251 25.69 12.93 27.40
C SER A 251 25.84 12.72 25.89
N LEU A 252 25.29 11.63 25.38
CA LEU A 252 25.23 11.32 23.95
C LEU A 252 24.39 12.37 23.19
N ALA A 253 23.24 12.77 23.73
CA ALA A 253 22.41 13.81 23.12
C ALA A 253 23.12 15.16 23.02
N ALA A 254 23.86 15.55 24.08
CA ALA A 254 24.65 16.76 24.09
C ALA A 254 25.81 16.70 23.08
N LEU A 255 26.47 15.53 22.95
CA LEU A 255 27.60 15.35 22.03
C LEU A 255 27.18 15.44 20.55
N LEU A 256 26.03 14.85 20.20
CA LEU A 256 25.59 14.72 18.81
C LEU A 256 24.90 15.97 18.27
N ASN A 257 24.64 17.00 19.11
CA ASN A 257 23.96 18.23 18.74
C ASN A 257 22.65 17.95 17.94
N CYS A 258 21.89 16.95 18.42
CA CYS A 258 21.11 15.98 17.64
C CYS A 258 20.28 16.53 16.46
N THR A 259 20.78 16.29 15.25
CA THR A 259 19.99 16.05 14.04
C THR A 259 20.41 14.69 13.49
N PRO A 260 19.51 13.76 13.13
CA PRO A 260 18.06 13.92 12.86
C PRO A 260 17.11 13.68 14.06
N THR A 261 15.84 14.11 13.95
CA THR A 261 14.86 14.10 15.06
C THR A 261 14.54 12.70 15.60
N TRP A 262 14.54 11.67 14.73
CA TRP A 262 14.32 10.28 15.17
C TRP A 262 15.37 9.82 16.18
N MET A 263 16.61 10.32 16.07
CA MET A 263 17.70 9.97 16.98
C MET A 263 17.48 10.66 18.33
N GLN A 264 17.04 11.93 18.31
CA GLN A 264 16.65 12.63 19.52
C GLN A 264 15.47 11.93 20.23
N ALA A 265 14.51 11.38 19.48
CA ALA A 265 13.40 10.61 20.03
C ALA A 265 13.87 9.34 20.75
N TYR A 266 14.78 8.59 20.14
CA TYR A 266 15.42 7.43 20.78
C TYR A 266 16.15 7.82 22.07
N LEU A 267 16.98 8.86 22.03
CA LEU A 267 17.76 9.29 23.20
C LEU A 267 16.85 9.76 24.35
N GLN A 268 15.78 10.49 24.06
CA GLN A 268 14.81 10.86 25.09
C GLN A 268 14.02 9.65 25.62
N ALA A 269 13.68 8.69 24.76
CA ALA A 269 12.94 7.49 25.15
C ALA A 269 13.70 6.63 26.19
N TYR A 270 15.03 6.69 26.22
CA TYR A 270 15.87 6.00 27.20
C TYR A 270 16.59 6.92 28.21
N GLY A 271 16.59 8.22 27.98
CA GLY A 271 17.07 9.22 28.94
C GLY A 271 16.15 9.37 30.16
N SER A 272 16.53 10.31 31.03
CA SER A 272 15.89 10.52 32.33
C SER A 272 14.42 10.92 32.18
N LEU A 273 13.55 10.37 33.04
CA LEU A 273 12.11 10.60 32.99
C LEU A 273 11.74 12.07 33.10
N GLU A 274 12.50 12.84 33.89
CA GLU A 274 12.28 14.27 34.14
C GLU A 274 12.63 15.15 32.93
N LYS A 275 13.46 14.66 31.99
CA LYS A 275 13.92 15.40 30.81
C LYS A 275 13.21 15.00 29.53
N ARG A 276 12.28 14.04 29.58
CA ARG A 276 11.46 13.66 28.42
C ARG A 276 10.51 14.80 28.05
N ASP A 277 10.63 15.29 26.82
CA ASP A 277 9.69 16.27 26.29
C ASP A 277 8.45 15.54 25.75
N PHE A 278 7.35 15.67 26.50
CA PHE A 278 6.05 15.11 26.15
C PHE A 278 5.59 15.51 24.74
N ASN A 279 5.68 16.79 24.38
CA ASN A 279 5.14 17.27 23.10
C ASN A 279 6.00 16.78 21.94
N PHE A 280 7.32 16.82 22.11
CA PHE A 280 8.27 16.34 21.10
C PHE A 280 8.09 14.85 20.83
N LEU A 281 8.09 14.01 21.87
CA LEU A 281 7.95 12.56 21.68
C LEU A 281 6.56 12.17 21.15
N LEU A 282 5.51 12.91 21.52
CA LEU A 282 4.18 12.72 20.95
C LEU A 282 4.16 13.07 19.45
N GLN A 283 4.83 14.16 19.04
CA GLN A 283 5.00 14.54 17.64
C GLN A 283 5.80 13.50 16.87
N GLU A 284 6.92 13.02 17.42
CA GLU A 284 7.72 11.97 16.81
C GLU A 284 6.92 10.67 16.67
N ALA A 285 6.09 10.30 17.64
CA ALA A 285 5.19 9.15 17.49
C ALA A 285 4.20 9.32 16.31
N ARG A 286 3.72 10.54 16.02
CA ARG A 286 2.86 10.81 14.85
C ARG A 286 3.62 10.67 13.55
N GLN A 287 4.85 11.19 13.51
CA GLN A 287 5.74 11.07 12.36
C GLN A 287 6.09 9.60 12.09
N ARG A 288 6.39 8.81 13.13
CA ARG A 288 6.64 7.37 12.98
C ARG A 288 5.41 6.61 12.45
N PHE A 289 4.22 7.04 12.86
CA PHE A 289 2.98 6.50 12.31
C PHE A 289 2.81 6.85 10.82
N SER A 290 3.08 8.10 10.41
CA SER A 290 2.98 8.50 8.99
C SER A 290 3.97 7.73 8.12
N GLU A 291 5.14 7.40 8.64
CA GLU A 291 6.15 6.58 7.96
C GLU A 291 5.81 5.08 7.87
N GLY A 292 4.68 4.64 8.44
CA GLY A 292 4.25 3.24 8.48
C GLY A 292 4.86 2.40 9.62
N ALA A 293 5.64 3.05 10.51
CA ALA A 293 6.38 2.44 11.61
C ALA A 293 5.53 2.35 12.90
N TYR A 294 4.42 1.63 12.82
CA TYR A 294 3.35 1.70 13.79
C TYR A 294 3.73 1.23 15.20
N ASN A 295 4.51 0.15 15.34
CA ASN A 295 4.94 -0.30 16.66
C ASN A 295 5.99 0.65 17.26
N ILE A 296 6.79 1.32 16.43
CA ILE A 296 7.72 2.36 16.89
C ILE A 296 6.91 3.53 17.48
N ALA A 297 5.85 3.95 16.79
CA ALA A 297 4.95 4.99 17.29
C ALA A 297 4.32 4.62 18.65
N LEU A 298 3.82 3.38 18.79
CA LEU A 298 3.28 2.89 20.07
C LEU A 298 4.34 2.78 21.16
N ARG A 299 5.55 2.32 20.82
CA ARG A 299 6.69 2.24 21.75
C ARG A 299 7.08 3.62 22.28
N LEU A 300 7.11 4.64 21.42
CA LEU A 300 7.37 6.01 21.84
C LEU A 300 6.29 6.50 22.81
N ILE A 301 5.01 6.27 22.52
CA ILE A 301 3.91 6.64 23.43
C ILE A 301 4.04 5.92 24.78
N GLU A 302 4.35 4.63 24.77
CA GLU A 302 4.58 3.85 26.00
C GLU A 302 5.74 4.42 26.81
N LYS A 303 6.86 4.78 26.17
CA LYS A 303 7.99 5.42 26.84
C LYS A 303 7.64 6.77 27.44
N VAL A 304 6.84 7.61 26.75
CA VAL A 304 6.39 8.89 27.31
C VAL A 304 5.47 8.68 28.52
N SER A 305 4.60 7.66 28.47
CA SER A 305 3.60 7.40 29.54
C SER A 305 4.20 7.10 30.92
N GLN A 306 5.49 6.72 30.96
CA GLN A 306 6.26 6.48 32.18
C GLN A 306 6.72 7.76 32.91
N SER A 307 6.58 8.93 32.26
CA SER A 307 6.97 10.23 32.84
C SER A 307 5.91 10.71 33.85
N ASN A 308 6.26 11.72 34.66
CA ASN A 308 5.30 12.35 35.58
C ASN A 308 4.32 13.26 34.82
N LEU A 309 3.26 12.67 34.28
CA LEU A 309 2.24 13.36 33.48
C LEU A 309 0.98 13.63 34.30
N ASN A 310 0.33 14.76 34.02
CA ASN A 310 -1.00 15.02 34.57
C ASN A 310 -2.08 14.18 33.88
N GLU A 311 -3.28 14.14 34.46
CA GLU A 311 -4.41 13.32 33.98
C GLU A 311 -4.82 13.63 32.54
N ILE A 312 -4.76 14.90 32.13
CA ILE A 312 -5.08 15.33 30.76
C ILE A 312 -4.01 14.83 29.79
N GLN A 313 -2.72 14.96 30.13
CA GLN A 313 -1.61 14.48 29.31
C GLN A 313 -1.66 12.97 29.10
N GLN A 314 -1.95 12.21 30.16
CA GLN A 314 -2.15 10.76 30.08
C GLN A 314 -3.33 10.42 29.14
N ALA A 315 -4.44 11.14 29.25
CA ALA A 315 -5.60 10.91 28.40
C ALA A 315 -5.32 11.24 26.92
N VAL A 316 -4.56 12.30 26.63
CA VAL A 316 -4.14 12.65 25.25
C VAL A 316 -3.25 11.56 24.64
N LEU A 317 -2.26 11.04 25.39
CA LEU A 317 -1.46 9.90 24.94
C LEU A 317 -2.34 8.69 24.61
N GLN A 318 -3.31 8.43 25.47
CA GLN A 318 -4.19 7.28 25.29
C GLN A 318 -5.10 7.44 24.07
N VAL A 319 -5.61 8.65 23.78
CA VAL A 319 -6.35 8.94 22.53
C VAL A 319 -5.49 8.65 21.30
N GLN A 320 -4.24 9.09 21.29
CA GLN A 320 -3.34 8.85 20.17
C GLN A 320 -3.01 7.35 20.03
N ALA A 321 -2.67 6.67 21.13
CA ALA A 321 -2.39 5.25 21.12
C ALA A 321 -3.61 4.42 20.69
N GLN A 322 -4.83 4.82 21.09
CA GLN A 322 -6.06 4.20 20.61
C GLN A 322 -6.28 4.41 19.11
N SER A 323 -6.02 5.62 18.61
CA SER A 323 -6.13 5.91 17.16
C SER A 323 -5.19 5.02 16.34
N ILE A 324 -3.95 4.84 16.80
CA ILE A 324 -2.98 3.94 16.16
C ILE A 324 -3.48 2.48 16.20
N ARG A 325 -3.95 2.00 17.36
CA ARG A 325 -4.48 0.62 17.47
C ARG A 325 -5.65 0.36 16.53
N ILE A 326 -6.58 1.30 16.42
CA ILE A 326 -7.72 1.18 15.50
C ILE A 326 -7.23 1.14 14.04
N ALA A 327 -6.33 2.05 13.65
CA ALA A 327 -5.75 2.05 12.30
C ALA A 327 -5.02 0.74 11.98
N MET A 328 -4.37 0.15 12.99
CA MET A 328 -3.66 -1.13 12.91
C MET A 328 -4.53 -2.37 13.06
N MET A 329 -5.85 -2.20 13.15
CA MET A 329 -6.78 -3.30 13.40
C MET A 329 -6.45 -4.10 14.68
N GLN A 330 -5.72 -3.52 15.64
CA GLN A 330 -5.45 -4.05 16.98
C GLN A 330 -6.67 -3.84 17.88
N PHE A 331 -7.83 -4.34 17.42
CA PHE A 331 -9.12 -4.09 18.03
C PHE A 331 -9.26 -4.73 19.41
N GLN A 332 -8.55 -5.84 19.67
CA GLN A 332 -8.50 -6.47 20.98
C GLN A 332 -7.85 -5.54 22.01
N ASP A 333 -6.66 -5.03 21.70
CA ASP A 333 -5.93 -4.09 22.55
C ASP A 333 -6.68 -2.77 22.77
N ALA A 334 -7.52 -2.36 21.82
CA ALA A 334 -8.41 -1.21 21.96
C ALA A 334 -9.59 -1.51 22.89
N ALA A 335 -10.23 -2.68 22.73
CA ALA A 335 -11.39 -3.12 23.52
C ALA A 335 -11.06 -3.30 25.01
N GLU A 336 -9.84 -3.74 25.33
CA GLU A 336 -9.42 -4.08 26.69
C GLU A 336 -9.00 -2.88 27.54
N ARG A 337 -8.94 -1.67 26.97
CA ARG A 337 -8.55 -0.48 27.74
C ARG A 337 -9.58 -0.07 28.76
N GLU A 338 -9.13 0.60 29.80
CA GLU A 338 -10.00 1.14 30.83
C GLU A 338 -10.89 2.26 30.27
N ASN A 339 -12.00 2.52 30.97
CA ASN A 339 -12.86 3.64 30.63
C ASN A 339 -12.17 4.96 31.01
N PRO A 340 -12.45 6.07 30.28
CA PRO A 340 -11.93 7.38 30.65
C PRO A 340 -12.38 7.80 32.06
N ALA A 341 -11.52 8.57 32.74
CA ALA A 341 -11.84 9.21 34.01
C ALA A 341 -12.99 10.22 33.88
N SER A 342 -13.71 10.46 34.98
CA SER A 342 -14.98 11.21 34.97
C SER A 342 -14.85 12.72 34.82
N ASN A 343 -13.65 13.28 35.00
CA ASN A 343 -13.34 14.71 35.03
C ASN A 343 -12.56 15.20 33.79
N LEU A 344 -12.41 14.37 32.76
CA LEU A 344 -11.70 14.73 31.54
C LEU A 344 -12.53 15.67 30.63
N PRO A 345 -11.88 16.53 29.83
CA PRO A 345 -12.56 17.38 28.84
C PRO A 345 -13.46 16.55 27.90
N PRO A 346 -14.69 17.01 27.57
CA PRO A 346 -15.64 16.25 26.76
C PRO A 346 -15.09 15.69 25.45
N PRO A 347 -14.29 16.43 24.65
CA PRO A 347 -13.74 15.90 23.40
C PRO A 347 -12.80 14.69 23.61
N ILE A 348 -11.99 14.70 24.67
CA ILE A 348 -11.08 13.60 25.01
C ILE A 348 -11.89 12.40 25.50
N THR A 349 -12.84 12.63 26.39
CA THR A 349 -13.75 11.60 26.92
C THR A 349 -14.53 10.91 25.79
N ARG A 350 -15.05 11.70 24.83
CA ARG A 350 -15.73 11.21 23.64
C ARG A 350 -14.83 10.29 22.81
N SER A 351 -13.62 10.74 22.47
CA SER A 351 -12.69 9.95 21.66
C SER A 351 -12.29 8.64 22.33
N LEU A 352 -12.03 8.65 23.64
CA LEU A 352 -11.69 7.43 24.39
C LEU A 352 -12.87 6.43 24.44
N TYR A 353 -14.10 6.90 24.67
CA TYR A 353 -15.27 6.03 24.60
C TYR A 353 -15.48 5.47 23.19
N LEU A 354 -15.37 6.31 22.16
CA LEU A 354 -15.49 5.90 20.77
C LEU A 354 -14.48 4.81 20.40
N SER A 355 -13.19 5.02 20.63
CA SER A 355 -12.16 4.04 20.25
C SER A 355 -12.34 2.70 20.96
N LYS A 356 -12.66 2.71 22.26
CA LYS A 356 -12.95 1.48 23.01
C LYS A 356 -14.19 0.78 22.48
N ALA A 357 -15.28 1.53 22.24
CA ALA A 357 -16.52 0.99 21.67
C ALA A 357 -16.27 0.37 20.29
N TRP A 358 -15.49 1.04 19.45
CA TRP A 358 -15.08 0.51 18.15
C TRP A 358 -14.29 -0.79 18.29
N GLY A 359 -13.28 -0.84 19.18
CA GLY A 359 -12.58 -2.08 19.51
C GLY A 359 -13.55 -3.22 19.87
N LEU A 360 -14.47 -2.96 20.80
CA LEU A 360 -15.49 -3.93 21.24
C LEU A 360 -16.39 -4.44 20.11
N VAL A 361 -16.85 -3.57 19.20
CA VAL A 361 -17.63 -3.96 18.01
C VAL A 361 -16.85 -4.93 17.13
N MET A 362 -15.59 -4.62 16.88
CA MET A 362 -14.74 -5.38 15.96
C MET A 362 -14.35 -6.74 16.53
N VAL A 363 -14.19 -6.85 17.86
CA VAL A 363 -14.01 -8.14 18.56
C VAL A 363 -15.32 -8.83 18.93
N ASN A 364 -16.42 -8.42 18.29
CA ASN A 364 -17.74 -9.05 18.38
C ASN A 364 -18.35 -9.06 19.79
N ARG A 365 -18.23 -7.94 20.52
CA ARG A 365 -18.86 -7.66 21.83
C ARG A 365 -19.81 -6.44 21.76
N PRO A 366 -20.83 -6.45 20.88
CA PRO A 366 -21.64 -5.28 20.58
C PRO A 366 -22.49 -4.78 21.76
N GLU A 367 -22.91 -5.66 22.66
CA GLU A 367 -23.70 -5.31 23.86
C GLU A 367 -22.90 -4.44 24.83
N GLN A 368 -21.58 -4.68 24.92
CA GLN A 368 -20.68 -3.88 25.74
C GLN A 368 -20.34 -2.53 25.07
N ALA A 369 -20.33 -2.50 23.73
CA ALA A 369 -20.01 -1.31 22.95
C ALA A 369 -21.14 -0.26 22.97
N GLU A 370 -22.41 -0.69 22.89
CA GLU A 370 -23.54 0.23 22.78
C GLU A 370 -23.64 1.30 23.89
N PRO A 371 -23.51 0.98 25.19
CA PRO A 371 -23.53 2.01 26.22
C PRO A 371 -22.37 3.01 26.10
N LEU A 372 -21.22 2.59 25.56
CA LEU A 372 -20.09 3.47 25.32
C LEU A 372 -20.31 4.37 24.10
N PHE A 373 -20.87 3.85 23.01
CA PHE A 373 -21.28 4.69 21.88
C PHE A 373 -22.35 5.71 22.27
N LYS A 374 -23.33 5.29 23.09
CA LYS A 374 -24.34 6.21 23.60
C LYS A 374 -23.69 7.38 24.34
N LYS A 375 -22.75 7.11 25.25
CA LYS A 375 -21.98 8.16 25.93
C LYS A 375 -21.21 9.05 24.95
N ALA A 376 -20.56 8.48 23.93
CA ALA A 376 -19.84 9.26 22.93
C ALA A 376 -20.78 10.17 22.12
N ARG A 377 -21.98 9.69 21.77
CA ARG A 377 -23.02 10.48 21.08
C ARG A 377 -23.57 11.58 21.99
N ASP A 378 -23.88 11.28 23.24
CA ASP A 378 -24.41 12.23 24.23
C ASP A 378 -23.40 13.36 24.55
N LEU A 379 -22.10 13.08 24.42
CA LEU A 379 -21.02 14.06 24.58
C LEU A 379 -20.74 14.89 23.33
N THR A 380 -21.40 14.62 22.19
CA THR A 380 -21.24 15.42 20.98
C THR A 380 -22.19 16.61 21.03
N SER A 381 -21.65 17.82 21.01
CA SER A 381 -22.48 19.03 21.07
C SER A 381 -23.17 19.33 19.72
N SER A 382 -24.25 20.12 19.74
CA SER A 382 -24.98 20.54 18.53
C SER A 382 -24.16 21.45 17.60
N GLU A 383 -23.16 22.15 18.14
CA GLU A 383 -22.20 22.96 17.37
C GLU A 383 -21.05 22.11 16.78
N GLU A 384 -20.81 20.90 17.32
CA GLU A 384 -19.83 19.90 16.86
C GLU A 384 -20.50 18.76 16.06
N MET A 385 -21.66 18.99 15.45
CA MET A 385 -22.21 18.09 14.42
C MET A 385 -21.40 18.21 13.11
N ASP A 386 -20.09 18.03 13.25
CA ASP A 386 -19.07 18.07 12.23
C ASP A 386 -18.94 16.72 11.52
N ARG A 387 -17.94 16.63 10.65
CA ARG A 387 -17.61 15.42 9.89
C ARG A 387 -17.25 14.22 10.80
N SER A 388 -16.66 14.46 11.97
CA SER A 388 -16.31 13.42 12.94
C SER A 388 -17.55 12.74 13.54
N PHE A 389 -18.65 13.49 13.71
CA PHE A 389 -19.92 12.90 14.16
C PHE A 389 -20.50 11.89 13.14
N LEU A 390 -20.33 12.13 11.83
CA LEU A 390 -20.78 11.18 10.81
C LEU A 390 -20.04 9.84 10.89
N TYR A 391 -18.74 9.86 11.21
CA TYR A 391 -17.97 8.63 11.45
C TYR A 391 -18.43 7.88 12.71
N LEU A 392 -18.77 8.61 13.78
CA LEU A 392 -19.37 8.02 14.99
C LEU A 392 -20.71 7.34 14.69
N LEU A 393 -21.58 7.97 13.89
CA LEU A 393 -22.84 7.36 13.46
C LEU A 393 -22.58 6.11 12.60
N ASN A 394 -21.59 6.16 11.73
CA ASN A 394 -21.26 5.04 10.84
C ASN A 394 -20.88 3.78 11.63
N ILE A 395 -19.97 3.90 12.61
CA ILE A 395 -19.58 2.76 13.43
C ILE A 395 -20.70 2.35 14.40
N SER A 396 -21.54 3.29 14.83
CA SER A 396 -22.77 2.99 15.61
C SER A 396 -23.75 2.14 14.80
N ALA A 397 -23.91 2.41 13.49
CA ALA A 397 -24.75 1.60 12.60
C ALA A 397 -24.24 0.16 12.49
N LEU A 398 -22.92 -0.03 12.39
CA LEU A 398 -22.32 -1.38 12.43
C LEU A 398 -22.60 -2.09 13.76
N ASN A 399 -22.53 -1.39 14.89
CA ASN A 399 -22.87 -1.97 16.19
C ASN A 399 -24.33 -2.47 16.24
N GLN A 400 -25.27 -1.63 15.80
CA GLN A 400 -26.69 -1.98 15.73
C GLN A 400 -26.95 -3.19 14.81
N LEU A 401 -26.24 -3.26 13.68
CA LEU A 401 -26.30 -4.42 12.79
C LEU A 401 -25.82 -5.71 13.48
N LYS A 402 -24.77 -5.63 14.31
CA LYS A 402 -24.25 -6.77 15.08
C LYS A 402 -25.17 -7.18 16.24
N LEU A 403 -25.91 -6.24 16.83
CA LEU A 403 -27.00 -6.52 17.77
C LEU A 403 -28.24 -7.14 17.10
N GLY A 404 -28.30 -7.18 15.77
CA GLY A 404 -29.47 -7.63 15.01
C GLY A 404 -30.53 -6.56 14.77
N ASN A 405 -30.29 -5.32 15.21
CA ASN A 405 -31.20 -4.18 15.07
C ASN A 405 -31.05 -3.51 13.69
N VAL A 406 -31.44 -4.23 12.64
CA VAL A 406 -31.26 -3.79 11.24
C VAL A 406 -31.96 -2.45 10.94
N GLU A 407 -33.13 -2.22 11.51
CA GLU A 407 -33.89 -0.97 11.33
C GLU A 407 -33.17 0.25 11.94
N GLN A 408 -32.61 0.10 13.13
CA GLN A 408 -31.85 1.16 13.78
C GLN A 408 -30.54 1.43 13.02
N ALA A 409 -29.87 0.40 12.53
CA ALA A 409 -28.70 0.55 11.67
C ALA A 409 -29.05 1.35 10.40
N MET A 410 -30.18 1.03 9.74
CA MET A 410 -30.65 1.77 8.58
C MET A 410 -31.01 3.23 8.93
N THR A 411 -31.59 3.47 10.10
CA THR A 411 -31.93 4.83 10.57
C THR A 411 -30.68 5.70 10.67
N PHE A 412 -29.59 5.17 11.26
CA PHE A 412 -28.32 5.91 11.31
C PHE A 412 -27.72 6.15 9.92
N GLU A 413 -27.76 5.16 9.01
CA GLU A 413 -27.25 5.37 7.65
C GLU A 413 -28.08 6.39 6.85
N LYS A 414 -29.40 6.47 7.09
CA LYS A 414 -30.24 7.52 6.50
C LYS A 414 -29.97 8.89 7.08
N GLU A 415 -29.77 8.99 8.39
CA GLU A 415 -29.37 10.24 9.01
C GLU A 415 -28.03 10.76 8.43
N ILE A 416 -27.05 9.88 8.22
CA ILE A 416 -25.79 10.25 7.55
C ILE A 416 -26.06 10.76 6.12
N GLU A 417 -26.88 10.04 5.34
CA GLU A 417 -27.21 10.44 3.96
C GLU A 417 -27.89 11.81 3.88
N ASP A 418 -28.86 12.08 4.77
CA ASP A 418 -29.58 13.34 4.81
C ASP A 418 -28.66 14.51 5.21
N ARG A 419 -27.78 14.28 6.19
CA ARG A 419 -26.78 15.28 6.61
C ARG A 419 -25.77 15.58 5.51
N LEU A 420 -25.30 14.57 4.79
CA LEU A 420 -24.39 14.75 3.65
C LEU A 420 -25.02 15.62 2.55
N GLN A 421 -26.33 15.47 2.29
CA GLN A 421 -27.04 16.29 1.31
C GLN A 421 -27.17 17.76 1.74
N ALA A 422 -27.12 18.03 3.04
CA ALA A 422 -27.19 19.38 3.59
C ALA A 422 -25.84 20.11 3.63
N LEU A 423 -24.72 19.41 3.36
CA LEU A 423 -23.39 20.01 3.36
C LEU A 423 -23.19 20.94 2.15
N PRO A 424 -22.49 22.08 2.30
CA PRO A 424 -22.19 22.98 1.19
C PRO A 424 -21.20 22.38 0.18
N GLN A 425 -20.37 21.43 0.63
CA GLN A 425 -19.42 20.71 -0.19
C GLN A 425 -19.62 19.21 0.01
N THR A 426 -19.43 18.43 -1.05
CA THR A 426 -19.60 16.98 -0.99
C THR A 426 -18.44 16.35 -0.24
N ASP A 427 -18.75 15.60 0.82
CA ASP A 427 -17.79 14.74 1.48
C ASP A 427 -17.78 13.36 0.80
N TRP A 428 -16.83 13.17 -0.10
CA TRP A 428 -16.71 11.95 -0.90
C TRP A 428 -16.35 10.72 -0.07
N HIS A 429 -15.57 10.86 1.02
CA HIS A 429 -15.18 9.75 1.88
C HIS A 429 -16.38 9.19 2.65
N VAL A 430 -17.15 10.05 3.31
CA VAL A 430 -18.32 9.62 4.07
C VAL A 430 -19.43 9.15 3.12
N THR A 431 -19.60 9.81 1.96
CA THR A 431 -20.51 9.35 0.90
C THR A 431 -20.20 7.93 0.45
N TYR A 432 -18.92 7.61 0.24
CA TYR A 432 -18.50 6.26 -0.13
C TYR A 432 -18.89 5.23 0.92
N ILE A 433 -18.51 5.45 2.18
CA ILE A 433 -18.74 4.47 3.26
C ILE A 433 -20.23 4.29 3.51
N ASN A 434 -20.98 5.38 3.63
CA ASN A 434 -22.42 5.34 3.82
C ASN A 434 -23.09 4.54 2.69
N SER A 435 -22.71 4.80 1.45
CA SER A 435 -23.25 4.08 0.29
C SER A 435 -22.90 2.58 0.32
N ILE A 436 -21.66 2.20 0.69
CA ILE A 436 -21.29 0.79 0.85
C ILE A 436 -22.11 0.11 1.96
N ASN A 437 -22.31 0.78 3.10
CA ASN A 437 -23.07 0.22 4.21
C ASN A 437 -24.55 0.07 3.87
N GLN A 438 -25.16 1.09 3.27
CA GLN A 438 -26.54 0.99 2.76
C GLN A 438 -26.68 -0.14 1.74
N ALA A 439 -25.74 -0.28 0.81
CA ALA A 439 -25.75 -1.38 -0.16
C ALA A 439 -25.75 -2.76 0.52
N ARG A 440 -24.93 -2.94 1.56
CA ARG A 440 -24.85 -4.19 2.35
C ARG A 440 -26.13 -4.44 3.16
N LEU A 441 -26.73 -3.41 3.75
CA LEU A 441 -28.00 -3.53 4.49
C LEU A 441 -29.14 -3.92 3.55
N TYR A 442 -29.30 -3.26 2.40
CA TYR A 442 -30.32 -3.63 1.42
C TYR A 442 -30.11 -5.03 0.85
N LYS A 443 -28.85 -5.43 0.61
CA LYS A 443 -28.52 -6.82 0.23
C LYS A 443 -29.03 -7.82 1.26
N ARG A 444 -28.83 -7.55 2.56
CA ARG A 444 -29.29 -8.39 3.67
C ARG A 444 -30.81 -8.44 3.77
N LEU A 445 -31.49 -7.34 3.45
CA LEU A 445 -32.96 -7.26 3.39
C LEU A 445 -33.57 -7.88 2.12
N GLY A 446 -32.75 -8.31 1.16
CA GLY A 446 -33.22 -8.89 -0.11
C GLY A 446 -33.61 -7.85 -1.17
N ASP A 447 -33.43 -6.55 -0.92
CA ASP A 447 -33.66 -5.49 -1.91
C ASP A 447 -32.40 -5.28 -2.77
N TRP A 448 -32.19 -6.21 -3.72
CA TRP A 448 -30.99 -6.24 -4.54
C TRP A 448 -30.88 -5.04 -5.49
N GLN A 449 -32.02 -4.45 -5.90
CA GLN A 449 -32.04 -3.28 -6.77
C GLN A 449 -31.50 -2.05 -6.03
N LYS A 450 -31.97 -1.79 -4.80
CA LYS A 450 -31.38 -0.71 -3.99
C LYS A 450 -29.94 -1.00 -3.62
N SER A 451 -29.61 -2.26 -3.33
CA SER A 451 -28.22 -2.65 -3.09
C SER A 451 -27.31 -2.28 -4.27
N GLU A 452 -27.72 -2.62 -5.49
CA GLU A 452 -26.99 -2.27 -6.71
C GLU A 452 -26.87 -0.76 -6.90
N PHE A 453 -27.96 -0.01 -6.68
CA PHE A 453 -27.97 1.45 -6.74
C PHE A 453 -26.92 2.06 -5.79
N TYR A 454 -26.90 1.64 -4.53
CA TYR A 454 -25.96 2.15 -3.54
C TYR A 454 -24.52 1.72 -3.80
N TYR A 455 -24.28 0.50 -4.31
CA TYR A 455 -22.95 0.12 -4.79
C TYR A 455 -22.48 1.03 -5.94
N LYS A 456 -23.35 1.31 -6.92
CA LYS A 456 -23.02 2.25 -8.01
C LYS A 456 -22.70 3.64 -7.45
N LYS A 457 -23.51 4.17 -6.53
CA LYS A 457 -23.26 5.46 -5.85
C LYS A 457 -21.89 5.48 -5.16
N ALA A 458 -21.55 4.41 -4.42
CA ALA A 458 -20.24 4.29 -3.80
C ALA A 458 -19.09 4.31 -4.83
N PHE A 459 -19.12 3.45 -5.83
CA PHE A 459 -18.03 3.31 -6.80
C PHE A 459 -17.93 4.47 -7.81
N GLN A 460 -18.91 5.38 -7.84
CA GLN A 460 -18.80 6.66 -8.55
C GLN A 460 -17.90 7.65 -7.83
N THR A 461 -17.74 7.56 -6.51
CA THR A 461 -16.83 8.43 -5.75
C THR A 461 -15.36 8.18 -6.09
N THR A 462 -15.03 6.98 -6.59
CA THR A 462 -13.68 6.57 -6.99
C THR A 462 -13.53 6.41 -8.51
N PHE A 463 -14.58 6.67 -9.29
CA PHE A 463 -14.54 6.45 -10.74
C PHE A 463 -13.54 7.39 -11.42
N GLY A 464 -12.55 6.82 -12.12
CA GLY A 464 -11.41 7.56 -12.67
C GLY A 464 -10.22 7.69 -11.72
N LEU A 465 -10.30 7.08 -10.53
CA LEU A 465 -9.26 7.08 -9.49
C LEU A 465 -9.10 5.72 -8.80
N ARG A 466 -9.78 4.67 -9.27
CA ARG A 466 -9.78 3.35 -8.62
C ARG A 466 -8.38 2.77 -8.53
N SER A 467 -8.00 2.39 -7.31
CA SER A 467 -6.87 1.52 -7.02
C SER A 467 -7.08 0.12 -7.60
N GLU A 468 -6.04 -0.73 -7.62
CA GLU A 468 -6.19 -2.12 -8.05
C GLU A 468 -7.20 -2.89 -7.17
N SER A 469 -7.16 -2.63 -5.86
CA SER A 469 -8.10 -3.15 -4.87
C SER A 469 -9.54 -2.71 -5.16
N ASP A 470 -9.77 -1.44 -5.52
CA ASP A 470 -11.09 -0.93 -5.88
C ASP A 470 -11.64 -1.57 -7.17
N GLN A 471 -10.79 -1.82 -8.16
CA GLN A 471 -11.20 -2.50 -9.39
C GLN A 471 -11.71 -3.92 -9.09
N ILE A 472 -10.98 -4.65 -8.26
CA ILE A 472 -11.39 -5.98 -7.79
C ILE A 472 -12.69 -5.87 -6.98
N TYR A 473 -12.76 -4.94 -6.04
CA TYR A 473 -13.90 -4.82 -5.12
C TYR A 473 -15.19 -4.41 -5.83
N THR A 474 -15.10 -3.46 -6.77
CA THR A 474 -16.24 -3.01 -7.59
C THR A 474 -16.84 -4.19 -8.35
N ASN A 475 -16.01 -4.92 -9.09
CA ASN A 475 -16.46 -6.07 -9.88
C ASN A 475 -16.96 -7.21 -8.97
N LEU A 476 -16.33 -7.45 -7.83
CA LEU A 476 -16.79 -8.46 -6.86
C LEU A 476 -18.20 -8.17 -6.33
N CYS A 477 -18.47 -6.94 -5.92
CA CYS A 477 -19.80 -6.53 -5.44
C CYS A 477 -20.86 -6.69 -6.53
N GLN A 478 -20.56 -6.28 -7.76
CA GLN A 478 -21.47 -6.44 -8.90
C GLN A 478 -21.69 -7.92 -9.26
N ALA A 479 -20.64 -8.74 -9.25
CA ALA A 479 -20.75 -10.18 -9.48
C ALA A 479 -21.68 -10.85 -8.46
N GLN A 480 -21.51 -10.54 -7.18
CA GLN A 480 -22.36 -11.09 -6.11
C GLN A 480 -23.82 -10.67 -6.25
N ILE A 481 -24.10 -9.41 -6.62
CA ILE A 481 -25.48 -8.94 -6.84
C ILE A 481 -26.10 -9.61 -8.07
N ALA A 482 -25.37 -9.68 -9.18
CA ALA A 482 -25.84 -10.37 -10.38
C ALA A 482 -26.12 -11.86 -10.14
N THR A 483 -25.29 -12.54 -9.34
CA THR A 483 -25.54 -13.93 -8.90
C THR A 483 -26.84 -14.04 -8.10
N LEU A 484 -27.08 -13.13 -7.14
CA LEU A 484 -28.31 -13.14 -6.33
C LEU A 484 -29.55 -12.86 -7.18
N GLN A 485 -29.44 -11.96 -8.15
CA GLN A 485 -30.50 -11.65 -9.12
C GLN A 485 -30.67 -12.73 -10.21
N LYS A 486 -29.79 -13.74 -10.25
CA LYS A 486 -29.75 -14.80 -11.27
C LYS A 486 -29.57 -14.28 -12.70
N ILE A 487 -28.77 -13.23 -12.86
CA ILE A 487 -28.38 -12.69 -14.17
C ILE A 487 -27.02 -13.28 -14.53
N ASP A 488 -27.02 -14.53 -14.99
CA ASP A 488 -25.80 -15.34 -15.15
C ASP A 488 -24.73 -14.69 -16.05
N SER A 489 -25.15 -14.04 -17.14
CA SER A 489 -24.24 -13.34 -18.06
C SER A 489 -23.47 -12.21 -17.38
N HIS A 490 -24.16 -11.40 -16.57
CA HIS A 490 -23.53 -10.31 -15.82
C HIS A 490 -22.64 -10.86 -14.71
N ALA A 491 -23.11 -11.88 -13.98
CA ALA A 491 -22.32 -12.53 -12.94
C ALA A 491 -21.00 -13.05 -13.50
N PHE A 492 -21.05 -13.77 -14.64
CA PHE A 492 -19.87 -14.26 -15.33
C PHE A 492 -18.91 -13.13 -15.71
N ILE A 493 -19.39 -12.06 -16.37
CA ILE A 493 -18.53 -10.95 -16.80
C ILE A 493 -17.82 -10.32 -15.61
N PHE A 494 -18.53 -10.06 -14.51
CA PHE A 494 -17.93 -9.44 -13.34
C PHE A 494 -16.94 -10.37 -12.62
N TRP A 495 -17.25 -11.67 -12.46
CA TRP A 495 -16.28 -12.64 -11.92
C TRP A 495 -15.04 -12.79 -12.80
N PHE A 496 -15.21 -12.72 -14.12
CA PHE A 496 -14.12 -12.76 -15.07
C PHE A 496 -13.22 -11.53 -14.96
N ARG A 497 -13.79 -10.33 -14.82
CA ARG A 497 -13.05 -9.10 -14.55
C ARG A 497 -12.29 -9.13 -13.22
N VAL A 498 -12.92 -9.65 -12.16
CA VAL A 498 -12.25 -9.85 -10.87
C VAL A 498 -10.99 -10.69 -11.06
N ALA A 499 -11.08 -11.80 -11.78
CA ALA A 499 -9.94 -12.67 -12.06
C ALA A 499 -8.87 -11.98 -12.92
N LEU A 500 -9.25 -11.24 -13.97
CA LEU A 500 -8.33 -10.48 -14.82
C LEU A 500 -7.56 -9.43 -14.01
N HIS A 501 -8.24 -8.66 -13.16
CA HIS A 501 -7.60 -7.68 -12.29
C HIS A 501 -6.67 -8.32 -11.27
N TRP A 502 -7.13 -9.39 -10.62
CA TRP A 502 -6.32 -10.14 -9.65
C TRP A 502 -5.03 -10.68 -10.27
N LEU A 503 -5.13 -11.33 -11.44
CA LEU A 503 -3.96 -11.87 -12.14
C LEU A 503 -3.03 -10.76 -12.67
N SER A 504 -3.58 -9.59 -13.02
CA SER A 504 -2.78 -8.46 -13.52
C SER A 504 -2.13 -7.62 -12.41
N MET A 505 -2.60 -7.75 -11.16
CA MET A 505 -2.22 -6.92 -10.02
C MET A 505 -0.71 -6.96 -9.78
N LYS A 506 -0.07 -5.78 -9.66
CA LYS A 506 1.40 -5.66 -9.54
C LYS A 506 1.92 -6.37 -8.30
N ILE A 507 1.21 -6.19 -7.19
CA ILE A 507 1.60 -6.61 -5.85
C ILE A 507 0.38 -7.28 -5.19
N PRO A 508 0.05 -8.55 -5.56
CA PRO A 508 -1.10 -9.25 -4.99
C PRO A 508 -1.02 -9.43 -3.46
N GLU A 509 0.19 -9.37 -2.89
CA GLU A 509 0.44 -9.35 -1.45
C GLU A 509 -0.24 -8.15 -0.75
N ALA A 510 -0.40 -7.03 -1.47
CA ALA A 510 -0.90 -5.78 -0.93
C ALA A 510 -2.42 -5.60 -1.10
N LEU A 511 -3.17 -6.65 -1.48
CA LEU A 511 -4.63 -6.54 -1.62
C LEU A 511 -5.26 -6.04 -0.31
N ALA A 512 -6.12 -5.03 -0.42
CA ALA A 512 -6.82 -4.46 0.72
C ALA A 512 -7.51 -5.56 1.57
N PRO A 513 -7.27 -5.63 2.90
CA PRO A 513 -7.77 -6.71 3.75
C PRO A 513 -9.27 -6.94 3.66
N ARG A 514 -10.07 -5.86 3.55
CA ARG A 514 -11.53 -5.94 3.38
C ARG A 514 -11.94 -6.64 2.08
N VAL A 515 -11.17 -6.46 1.01
CA VAL A 515 -11.43 -7.07 -0.30
C VAL A 515 -11.06 -8.54 -0.25
N ALA A 516 -9.90 -8.86 0.35
CA ALA A 516 -9.48 -10.23 0.59
C ALA A 516 -10.53 -11.01 1.41
N LYS A 517 -11.02 -10.42 2.51
CA LYS A 517 -12.13 -10.96 3.31
C LYS A 517 -13.42 -11.12 2.51
N ALA A 518 -13.77 -10.15 1.67
CA ALA A 518 -14.98 -10.21 0.84
C ALA A 518 -14.93 -11.33 -0.22
N ILE A 519 -13.74 -11.67 -0.72
CA ILE A 519 -13.52 -12.79 -1.64
C ILE A 519 -13.64 -14.12 -0.89
N VAL A 520 -12.86 -14.28 0.18
CA VAL A 520 -12.71 -15.57 0.88
C VAL A 520 -13.86 -15.86 1.85
N GLY A 521 -14.57 -14.83 2.31
CA GLY A 521 -15.72 -14.94 3.23
C GLY A 521 -15.36 -15.10 4.70
N ARG A 522 -14.07 -14.98 5.06
CA ARG A 522 -13.54 -15.05 6.44
C ARG A 522 -12.31 -14.17 6.57
N ASP A 523 -11.92 -13.88 7.81
CA ASP A 523 -10.66 -13.20 8.07
C ASP A 523 -9.49 -14.05 7.57
N ILE A 524 -8.59 -13.41 6.82
CA ILE A 524 -7.35 -14.03 6.37
C ILE A 524 -6.27 -13.57 7.34
N LEU A 525 -5.63 -14.51 8.02
CA LEU A 525 -4.52 -14.20 8.91
C LEU A 525 -3.35 -13.64 8.08
N PRO A 526 -2.63 -12.61 8.56
CA PRO A 526 -1.48 -12.02 7.86
C PRO A 526 -0.40 -13.06 7.47
N GLU A 527 -0.34 -14.16 8.20
CA GLU A 527 0.74 -15.15 8.16
C GLU A 527 0.58 -16.22 7.07
N GLY A 528 -0.52 -16.23 6.31
CA GLY A 528 -0.88 -17.38 5.47
C GLY A 528 -1.24 -17.04 4.04
N ASN A 529 -0.30 -17.22 3.12
CA ASN A 529 -0.46 -17.45 1.67
C ASN A 529 -1.81 -16.95 1.07
N SER A 530 -2.11 -15.67 1.30
CA SER A 530 -3.42 -15.07 1.00
C SER A 530 -3.70 -15.18 -0.49
N ILE A 531 -2.65 -15.06 -1.30
CA ILE A 531 -2.67 -15.16 -2.76
C ILE A 531 -3.25 -16.51 -3.21
N GLU A 532 -2.77 -17.63 -2.67
CA GLU A 532 -3.26 -18.96 -3.06
C GLU A 532 -4.71 -19.18 -2.64
N THR A 533 -5.09 -18.75 -1.44
CA THR A 533 -6.46 -18.87 -0.93
C THR A 533 -7.45 -18.02 -1.74
N ILE A 534 -7.06 -16.79 -2.09
CA ILE A 534 -7.83 -15.89 -2.95
C ILE A 534 -7.95 -16.51 -4.34
N SER A 535 -6.83 -16.93 -4.94
CA SER A 535 -6.81 -17.51 -6.29
C SER A 535 -7.66 -18.77 -6.39
N HIS A 536 -7.60 -19.64 -5.39
CA HIS A 536 -8.45 -20.83 -5.27
C HIS A 536 -9.93 -20.46 -5.23
N THR A 537 -10.29 -19.47 -4.41
CA THR A 537 -11.68 -19.02 -4.27
C THR A 537 -12.20 -18.42 -5.58
N LEU A 538 -11.42 -17.57 -6.23
CA LEU A 538 -11.75 -16.96 -7.52
C LEU A 538 -11.86 -18.01 -8.63
N PHE A 539 -10.99 -19.02 -8.64
CA PHE A 539 -11.09 -20.15 -9.57
C PHE A 539 -12.45 -20.84 -9.45
N HIS A 540 -12.87 -21.19 -8.23
CA HIS A 540 -14.15 -21.88 -8.03
C HIS A 540 -15.35 -21.00 -8.41
N ARG A 541 -15.34 -19.71 -8.06
CA ARG A 541 -16.42 -18.77 -8.44
C ARG A 541 -16.53 -18.57 -9.95
N LEU A 542 -15.39 -18.51 -10.63
CA LEU A 542 -15.37 -18.38 -12.08
C LEU A 542 -15.85 -19.65 -12.76
N VAL A 543 -15.43 -20.84 -12.30
CA VAL A 543 -15.95 -22.13 -12.79
C VAL A 543 -17.45 -22.24 -12.60
N GLU A 544 -17.98 -21.88 -11.43
CA GLU A 544 -19.41 -21.86 -11.15
C GLU A 544 -20.16 -20.96 -12.14
N SER A 545 -19.64 -19.75 -12.38
CA SER A 545 -20.26 -18.80 -13.31
C SER A 545 -20.20 -19.27 -14.77
N VAL A 546 -19.10 -19.91 -15.19
CA VAL A 546 -18.96 -20.48 -16.54
C VAL A 546 -19.99 -21.58 -16.79
N LYS A 547 -20.28 -22.42 -15.79
CA LYS A 547 -21.28 -23.51 -15.92
C LYS A 547 -22.68 -22.99 -16.24
N ASN A 548 -23.00 -21.78 -15.78
CA ASN A 548 -24.30 -21.16 -16.01
C ASN A 548 -24.43 -20.47 -17.38
N ILE A 549 -23.33 -20.37 -18.15
CA ILE A 549 -23.36 -19.82 -19.51
C ILE A 549 -23.35 -20.98 -20.51
N PRO A 550 -24.46 -21.33 -21.18
CA PRO A 550 -24.55 -22.56 -21.96
C PRO A 550 -23.49 -22.70 -23.06
N SER A 551 -23.19 -21.62 -23.79
CA SER A 551 -22.17 -21.62 -24.85
C SER A 551 -20.77 -21.91 -24.30
N LEU A 552 -20.39 -21.28 -23.19
CA LEU A 552 -19.10 -21.49 -22.56
C LEU A 552 -19.02 -22.84 -21.86
N SER A 553 -20.05 -23.21 -21.09
CA SER A 553 -20.13 -24.47 -20.34
C SER A 553 -19.84 -25.68 -21.24
N ASN A 554 -20.42 -25.72 -22.45
CA ASN A 554 -20.16 -26.79 -23.40
C ASN A 554 -18.72 -26.80 -23.92
N SER A 555 -18.16 -25.62 -24.23
CA SER A 555 -16.78 -25.51 -24.73
C SER A 555 -15.70 -25.74 -23.66
N MET A 556 -16.01 -25.46 -22.39
CA MET A 556 -15.06 -25.41 -21.29
C MET A 556 -15.07 -26.67 -20.42
N ARG A 557 -16.11 -27.52 -20.47
CA ARG A 557 -16.26 -28.68 -19.57
C ARG A 557 -15.01 -29.57 -19.55
N ASP A 558 -14.60 -30.08 -20.70
CA ASP A 558 -13.45 -30.98 -20.81
C ASP A 558 -12.13 -30.27 -20.50
N LYS A 559 -12.04 -28.97 -20.83
CA LYS A 559 -10.85 -28.14 -20.55
C LYS A 559 -10.65 -27.92 -19.05
N ILE A 560 -11.73 -27.67 -18.31
CA ILE A 560 -11.68 -27.47 -16.85
C ILE A 560 -11.26 -28.77 -16.15
N GLU A 561 -11.78 -29.92 -16.60
CA GLU A 561 -11.42 -31.23 -16.03
C GLU A 561 -9.97 -31.61 -16.29
N ARG A 562 -9.40 -31.17 -17.42
CA ARG A 562 -8.03 -31.47 -17.85
C ARG A 562 -7.05 -30.32 -17.61
N LEU A 563 -7.45 -29.27 -16.90
CA LEU A 563 -6.69 -28.02 -16.82
C LEU A 563 -5.26 -28.21 -16.28
N ASP A 564 -5.09 -29.19 -15.40
CA ASP A 564 -3.80 -29.53 -14.80
C ASP A 564 -2.91 -30.39 -15.74
N SER A 565 -3.49 -31.04 -16.75
CA SER A 565 -2.81 -31.87 -17.74
C SER A 565 -2.65 -31.22 -19.13
N LEU A 566 -3.25 -30.04 -19.36
CA LEU A 566 -3.04 -29.27 -20.59
C LEU A 566 -1.55 -28.88 -20.73
N LYS A 567 -1.05 -28.94 -21.97
CA LYS A 567 0.31 -28.47 -22.30
C LYS A 567 0.46 -27.03 -21.81
N ALA A 568 1.44 -26.78 -20.97
CA ALA A 568 1.62 -25.48 -20.34
C ALA A 568 2.04 -24.42 -21.37
N LYS A 569 1.08 -23.65 -21.88
CA LYS A 569 1.39 -22.36 -22.50
C LYS A 569 1.98 -21.43 -21.42
N GLN A 570 2.99 -20.66 -21.79
CA GLN A 570 3.62 -19.68 -20.90
C GLN A 570 2.81 -18.39 -20.93
N ILE A 571 1.88 -18.26 -19.99
CA ILE A 571 0.95 -17.13 -19.91
C ILE A 571 1.34 -16.25 -18.73
N CYS A 572 1.50 -14.96 -18.99
CA CYS A 572 1.68 -13.95 -17.96
C CYS A 572 0.52 -12.95 -18.02
N PHE A 573 0.05 -12.48 -16.86
CA PHE A 573 -0.90 -11.38 -16.77
C PHE A 573 -0.23 -10.17 -16.15
N ALA A 574 -0.47 -8.99 -16.69
CA ALA A 574 0.15 -7.76 -16.23
C ALA A 574 -0.78 -6.56 -16.42
N ARG A 575 -0.52 -5.49 -15.67
CA ARG A 575 -1.11 -4.18 -15.95
C ARG A 575 -0.29 -3.49 -17.05
N THR A 576 -0.98 -2.81 -17.96
CA THR A 576 -0.32 -1.90 -18.91
C THR A 576 0.45 -0.81 -18.16
N SER A 577 1.56 -0.41 -18.76
CA SER A 577 2.26 0.83 -18.42
C SER A 577 2.83 1.40 -19.71
N THR A 578 3.17 2.69 -19.73
CA THR A 578 3.80 3.34 -20.90
C THR A 578 5.08 2.63 -21.33
N ASN A 579 5.76 1.92 -20.43
CA ASN A 579 6.98 1.17 -20.71
C ASN A 579 6.77 -0.10 -21.57
N PHE A 580 5.52 -0.47 -21.89
CA PHE A 580 5.21 -1.68 -22.66
C PHE A 580 4.58 -1.40 -24.03
N SER A 581 4.37 -0.14 -24.42
CA SER A 581 3.68 0.23 -25.68
C SER A 581 4.23 -0.53 -26.88
N ASP A 582 5.56 -0.53 -27.03
CA ASP A 582 6.23 -1.05 -28.23
C ASP A 582 6.18 -2.58 -28.35
N SER A 583 5.75 -3.27 -27.28
CA SER A 583 5.63 -4.73 -27.25
C SER A 583 4.22 -5.25 -27.49
N ILE A 584 3.21 -4.38 -27.46
CA ILE A 584 1.81 -4.80 -27.58
C ILE A 584 1.44 -4.87 -29.06
N GLN A 585 1.00 -6.05 -29.53
CA GLN A 585 0.65 -6.24 -30.93
C GLN A 585 -0.84 -6.13 -31.21
N VAL A 586 -1.68 -6.61 -30.28
CA VAL A 586 -3.11 -6.81 -30.55
C VAL A 586 -3.95 -6.31 -29.38
N ALA A 587 -5.01 -5.57 -29.69
CA ALA A 587 -6.05 -5.21 -28.75
C ALA A 587 -7.26 -6.10 -29.00
N MET A 588 -7.82 -6.73 -27.97
CA MET A 588 -8.96 -7.64 -28.18
C MET A 588 -9.96 -7.65 -27.04
N GLY A 589 -11.23 -7.93 -27.36
CA GLY A 589 -12.27 -8.01 -26.35
C GLY A 589 -13.65 -8.32 -26.90
N MET A 590 -14.63 -8.23 -26.01
CA MET A 590 -16.06 -8.36 -26.31
C MET A 590 -16.85 -7.38 -25.45
N LEU A 591 -18.18 -7.37 -25.60
CA LEU A 591 -19.02 -6.60 -24.70
C LEU A 591 -18.76 -7.03 -23.25
N GLY A 592 -18.36 -6.07 -22.43
CA GLY A 592 -18.08 -6.28 -21.02
C GLY A 592 -16.62 -6.55 -20.68
N TRP A 593 -15.67 -6.72 -21.60
CA TRP A 593 -14.25 -6.83 -21.23
C TRP A 593 -13.32 -6.67 -22.42
N SER A 594 -12.09 -6.24 -22.19
CA SER A 594 -11.03 -6.22 -23.20
C SER A 594 -9.66 -6.30 -22.55
N ILE A 595 -8.69 -6.74 -23.34
CA ILE A 595 -7.29 -6.96 -22.98
C ILE A 595 -6.39 -6.53 -24.15
N LEU A 596 -5.10 -6.42 -23.87
CA LEU A 596 -4.06 -6.27 -24.87
C LEU A 596 -3.15 -7.50 -24.84
N ILE A 597 -2.61 -7.92 -25.98
CA ILE A 597 -1.74 -9.09 -26.11
C ILE A 597 -0.37 -8.66 -26.61
N SER A 598 0.65 -9.26 -25.99
CA SER A 598 2.04 -9.20 -26.43
C SER A 598 2.60 -10.62 -26.50
N ASP A 599 3.36 -10.96 -27.55
CA ASP A 599 4.18 -12.17 -27.62
C ASP A 599 5.42 -12.11 -26.71
N HIS A 600 5.72 -10.94 -26.14
CA HIS A 600 6.80 -10.78 -25.19
C HIS A 600 6.37 -11.29 -23.82
N TRP A 601 6.85 -12.48 -23.46
CA TRP A 601 6.57 -13.09 -22.16
C TRP A 601 7.40 -12.45 -21.04
N LEU A 602 6.72 -11.84 -20.05
CA LEU A 602 7.38 -11.19 -18.90
C LEU A 602 7.88 -12.17 -17.83
N GLY A 603 7.56 -13.45 -17.95
CA GLY A 603 7.78 -14.43 -16.88
C GLY A 603 6.63 -14.46 -15.87
N GLU A 604 6.55 -15.55 -15.11
CA GLU A 604 5.58 -15.68 -14.02
C GLU A 604 5.88 -14.68 -12.89
N ARG A 605 4.86 -13.96 -12.42
CA ARG A 605 4.98 -13.08 -11.26
C ARG A 605 4.93 -13.85 -9.94
N PHE A 606 4.10 -14.88 -9.89
CA PHE A 606 3.88 -15.73 -8.73
C PHE A 606 3.73 -17.19 -9.19
N ASP A 607 4.47 -18.10 -8.56
CA ASP A 607 4.54 -19.51 -8.98
C ASP A 607 3.56 -20.45 -8.25
N GLY A 608 2.60 -19.88 -7.52
CA GLY A 608 1.67 -20.67 -6.74
C GLY A 608 0.69 -21.49 -7.57
N LEU A 609 0.38 -22.69 -7.07
CA LEU A 609 -0.43 -23.67 -7.78
C LEU A 609 -1.81 -23.12 -8.17
N ASN A 610 -2.56 -22.58 -7.21
CA ASN A 610 -3.91 -22.06 -7.45
C ASN A 610 -3.88 -20.77 -8.27
N TYR A 611 -2.87 -19.93 -8.09
CA TYR A 611 -2.66 -18.75 -8.94
C TYR A 611 -2.44 -19.13 -10.41
N LEU A 612 -1.53 -20.07 -10.68
CA LEU A 612 -1.27 -20.58 -12.02
C LEU A 612 -2.48 -21.30 -12.61
N ARG A 613 -3.23 -22.04 -11.79
CA ARG A 613 -4.48 -22.71 -12.20
C ARG A 613 -5.57 -21.71 -12.58
N LEU A 614 -5.73 -20.62 -11.82
CA LEU A 614 -6.62 -19.51 -12.17
C LEU A 614 -6.18 -18.82 -13.46
N SER A 615 -4.88 -18.54 -13.61
CA SER A 615 -4.29 -17.97 -14.84
C SER A 615 -4.65 -18.79 -16.08
N ARG A 616 -4.46 -20.11 -16.02
CA ARG A 616 -4.83 -21.03 -17.10
C ARG A 616 -6.33 -21.05 -17.37
N LEU A 617 -7.18 -21.07 -16.34
CA LEU A 617 -8.63 -21.01 -16.51
C LEU A 617 -9.07 -19.73 -17.23
N VAL A 618 -8.57 -18.58 -16.81
CA VAL A 618 -8.87 -17.28 -17.42
C VAL A 618 -8.43 -17.28 -18.88
N PHE A 619 -7.25 -17.80 -19.18
CA PHE A 619 -6.76 -17.89 -20.55
C PHE A 619 -7.60 -18.84 -21.42
N GLU A 620 -8.00 -20.00 -20.92
CA GLU A 620 -8.87 -20.92 -21.67
C GLU A 620 -10.27 -20.33 -21.93
N ILE A 621 -10.77 -19.51 -21.01
CA ILE A 621 -12.00 -18.73 -21.24
C ILE A 621 -11.79 -17.72 -22.38
N ILE A 622 -10.66 -17.00 -22.41
CA ILE A 622 -10.32 -16.08 -23.51
C ILE A 622 -10.28 -16.82 -24.84
N CYS A 623 -9.56 -17.95 -24.92
CA CYS A 623 -9.49 -18.78 -26.13
C CYS A 623 -10.87 -19.25 -26.60
N SER A 624 -11.77 -19.58 -25.67
CA SER A 624 -13.11 -20.06 -26.01
C SER A 624 -14.06 -18.93 -26.43
N LEU A 625 -13.83 -17.71 -25.94
CA LEU A 625 -14.56 -16.51 -26.34
C LEU A 625 -14.08 -15.93 -27.67
N LEU A 626 -12.81 -16.15 -28.03
CA LEU A 626 -12.17 -15.65 -29.24
C LEU A 626 -11.51 -16.80 -30.05
N PRO A 627 -12.29 -17.79 -30.52
CA PRO A 627 -11.76 -18.98 -31.19
C PRO A 627 -11.06 -18.70 -32.52
N GLN A 628 -11.28 -17.50 -33.10
CA GLN A 628 -10.67 -17.08 -34.35
C GLN A 628 -9.22 -16.57 -34.21
N PHE A 629 -8.73 -16.39 -32.98
CA PHE A 629 -7.38 -15.87 -32.74
C PHE A 629 -6.43 -17.00 -32.38
N ASP A 630 -5.33 -17.10 -33.12
CA ASP A 630 -4.26 -18.07 -32.81
C ASP A 630 -3.29 -17.44 -31.81
N PHE A 631 -3.38 -17.88 -30.56
CA PHE A 631 -2.54 -17.34 -29.48
C PHE A 631 -1.13 -17.95 -29.51
N PRO A 632 -0.08 -17.13 -29.34
CA PRO A 632 1.30 -17.62 -29.26
C PRO A 632 1.49 -18.67 -28.14
N GLU A 633 2.54 -19.47 -28.22
CA GLU A 633 2.90 -20.43 -27.15
C GLU A 633 3.35 -19.73 -25.86
N SER A 634 3.87 -18.50 -25.97
CA SER A 634 4.32 -17.67 -24.86
C SER A 634 3.85 -16.24 -25.09
N LEU A 635 3.13 -15.68 -24.11
CA LEU A 635 2.52 -14.37 -24.25
C LEU A 635 2.29 -13.68 -22.90
N THR A 636 2.13 -12.37 -22.96
CA THR A 636 1.64 -11.54 -21.86
C THR A 636 0.27 -10.96 -22.22
N VAL A 637 -0.70 -11.20 -21.35
CA VAL A 637 -2.02 -10.57 -21.36
C VAL A 637 -1.98 -9.33 -20.48
N PHE A 638 -2.15 -8.17 -21.11
CA PHE A 638 -2.21 -6.90 -20.41
C PHE A 638 -3.65 -6.44 -20.17
N THR A 639 -3.89 -5.87 -19.00
CA THR A 639 -5.12 -5.13 -18.70
C THR A 639 -4.84 -3.64 -18.59
N ASP A 640 -5.76 -2.82 -19.08
CA ASP A 640 -5.73 -1.36 -18.95
C ASP A 640 -6.96 -0.89 -18.17
N THR A 641 -6.76 -0.12 -17.08
CA THR A 641 -7.87 0.40 -16.27
C THR A 641 -8.44 1.72 -16.79
N ARG A 642 -7.89 2.24 -17.88
CA ARG A 642 -8.20 3.55 -18.43
C ARG A 642 -8.12 4.64 -17.35
N PHE A 643 -7.01 4.58 -16.61
CA PHE A 643 -6.67 5.42 -15.47
C PHE A 643 -7.72 5.39 -14.36
N GLY A 644 -8.00 4.20 -13.82
CA GLY A 644 -8.90 4.05 -12.67
C GLY A 644 -10.38 4.11 -12.99
N ARG A 645 -10.78 4.04 -14.27
CA ARG A 645 -12.17 3.86 -14.69
C ARG A 645 -12.57 2.39 -14.56
N GLU A 646 -12.18 1.56 -15.52
CA GLU A 646 -12.46 0.12 -15.60
C GLU A 646 -11.76 -0.43 -16.86
N LEU A 647 -11.66 -1.75 -17.01
CA LEU A 647 -11.36 -2.37 -18.31
C LEU A 647 -12.27 -1.80 -19.41
N PRO A 648 -11.78 -1.72 -20.66
CA PRO A 648 -12.66 -1.41 -21.79
C PRO A 648 -13.77 -2.46 -21.88
N ALA A 649 -15.00 -2.01 -21.98
CA ALA A 649 -16.20 -2.85 -22.02
C ALA A 649 -16.89 -2.80 -23.39
N THR A 650 -16.54 -1.83 -24.23
CA THR A 650 -17.15 -1.59 -25.54
C THR A 650 -16.08 -1.42 -26.61
N ALA A 651 -16.49 -1.50 -27.89
CA ALA A 651 -15.58 -1.32 -29.02
C ALA A 651 -14.91 0.06 -29.02
N SER A 652 -15.67 1.13 -28.70
CA SER A 652 -15.13 2.50 -28.64
C SER A 652 -14.08 2.65 -27.54
N GLU A 653 -14.32 2.03 -26.38
CA GLU A 653 -13.36 2.06 -25.27
C GLU A 653 -12.11 1.22 -25.58
N LEU A 654 -12.25 0.10 -26.30
CA LEU A 654 -11.09 -0.68 -26.75
C LEU A 654 -10.28 0.09 -27.79
N LEU A 655 -10.95 0.78 -28.71
CA LEU A 655 -10.30 1.64 -29.68
C LEU A 655 -9.55 2.79 -28.99
N GLU A 656 -10.12 3.41 -27.95
CA GLU A 656 -9.44 4.40 -27.11
C GLU A 656 -8.09 3.88 -26.58
N VAL A 657 -8.09 2.66 -26.03
CA VAL A 657 -6.87 2.01 -25.52
C VAL A 657 -5.91 1.66 -26.65
N ALA A 658 -6.40 1.14 -27.78
CA ALA A 658 -5.58 0.81 -28.93
C ALA A 658 -4.86 2.06 -29.48
N ILE A 659 -5.55 3.19 -29.56
CA ILE A 659 -4.95 4.48 -29.94
C ILE A 659 -3.90 4.94 -28.93
N ARG A 660 -4.13 4.76 -27.62
CA ARG A 660 -3.18 5.15 -26.56
C ARG A 660 -1.87 4.37 -26.64
N PHE A 661 -1.93 3.09 -26.97
CA PHE A 661 -0.76 2.21 -27.06
C PHE A 661 -0.30 1.95 -28.50
N GLU A 662 -0.81 2.72 -29.46
CA GLU A 662 -0.46 2.64 -30.89
C GLU A 662 -0.68 1.24 -31.52
N VAL A 663 -1.67 0.50 -30.99
CA VAL A 663 -2.02 -0.84 -31.43
C VAL A 663 -2.93 -0.77 -32.65
N ARG A 664 -2.47 -1.31 -33.78
CA ARG A 664 -3.17 -1.23 -35.07
C ARG A 664 -4.14 -2.37 -35.32
N GLU A 665 -3.89 -3.53 -34.71
CA GLU A 665 -4.71 -4.73 -34.89
C GLU A 665 -5.69 -4.88 -33.72
N ILE A 666 -6.99 -4.80 -34.02
CA ILE A 666 -8.06 -4.78 -33.03
C ILE A 666 -9.09 -5.88 -33.33
N TYR A 667 -9.41 -6.70 -32.33
CA TYR A 667 -10.48 -7.70 -32.39
C TYR A 667 -11.60 -7.37 -31.40
N PHE A 668 -12.82 -7.17 -31.87
CA PHE A 668 -13.98 -6.98 -30.99
C PHE A 668 -15.12 -7.92 -31.36
N GLY A 669 -15.37 -8.91 -30.51
CA GLY A 669 -16.24 -10.04 -30.85
C GLY A 669 -15.68 -10.79 -32.06
N SER A 670 -16.49 -10.93 -33.11
CA SER A 670 -16.07 -11.57 -34.37
C SER A 670 -15.43 -10.61 -35.38
N LYS A 671 -15.36 -9.31 -35.09
CA LYS A 671 -14.83 -8.31 -36.02
C LYS A 671 -13.33 -8.13 -35.83
N LYS A 672 -12.59 -8.13 -36.93
CA LYS A 672 -11.19 -7.71 -37.01
C LYS A 672 -11.11 -6.34 -37.68
N ILE A 673 -10.38 -5.41 -37.08
CA ILE A 673 -10.10 -4.08 -37.59
C ILE A 673 -8.59 -3.92 -37.63
N ASN A 674 -8.05 -3.52 -38.78
CA ASN A 674 -6.64 -3.14 -38.92
C ASN A 674 -6.61 -1.66 -39.28
N LEU A 675 -5.95 -0.85 -38.46
CA LEU A 675 -5.83 0.58 -38.67
C LEU A 675 -4.52 0.91 -39.38
N SER A 676 -4.60 1.67 -40.46
CA SER A 676 -3.46 2.35 -41.07
C SER A 676 -2.96 3.50 -40.20
N GLU A 677 -1.74 4.01 -40.47
CA GLU A 677 -1.19 5.17 -39.77
C GLU A 677 -2.08 6.42 -39.94
N GLU A 678 -2.59 6.62 -41.16
CA GLU A 678 -3.50 7.74 -41.47
C GLU A 678 -4.82 7.63 -40.70
N GLU A 679 -5.38 6.41 -40.55
CA GLU A 679 -6.58 6.20 -39.76
C GLU A 679 -6.32 6.42 -38.26
N MET A 680 -5.18 5.96 -37.75
CA MET A 680 -4.78 6.21 -36.35
C MET A 680 -4.69 7.71 -36.08
N GLU A 681 -4.01 8.46 -36.94
CA GLU A 681 -3.88 9.92 -36.81
C GLU A 681 -5.23 10.62 -36.94
N ALA A 682 -6.07 10.20 -37.89
CA ALA A 682 -7.41 10.76 -38.07
C ALA A 682 -8.32 10.52 -36.86
N ILE A 683 -8.21 9.35 -36.21
CA ILE A 683 -8.95 9.05 -34.98
C ILE A 683 -8.37 9.88 -33.81
N GLN A 684 -7.05 9.94 -33.67
CA GLN A 684 -6.38 10.74 -32.63
C GLN A 684 -6.85 12.21 -32.66
N ASN A 685 -6.89 12.80 -33.85
CA ASN A 685 -7.35 14.18 -34.04
C ASN A 685 -8.82 14.39 -33.66
N LYS A 686 -9.66 13.34 -33.75
CA LYS A 686 -11.09 13.37 -33.44
C LYS A 686 -11.43 12.96 -32.01
N LEU A 687 -10.46 12.53 -31.20
CA LEU A 687 -10.70 12.18 -29.81
C LEU A 687 -11.32 13.36 -29.07
N ILE A 688 -12.42 13.09 -28.39
CA ILE A 688 -13.10 14.05 -27.52
C ILE A 688 -12.27 14.19 -26.24
N VAL A 689 -11.94 15.43 -25.91
CA VAL A 689 -11.24 15.81 -24.68
C VAL A 689 -12.28 16.26 -23.67
N GLY A 690 -12.34 15.57 -22.53
CA GLY A 690 -13.23 15.90 -21.43
C GLY A 690 -12.51 15.83 -20.10
N PHE A 691 -13.11 16.40 -19.05
CA PHE A 691 -12.56 16.25 -17.70
C PHE A 691 -12.70 14.81 -17.22
N ALA A 692 -11.67 14.33 -16.53
CA ALA A 692 -11.71 13.00 -15.98
C ALA A 692 -12.79 12.90 -14.88
N PRO A 693 -13.50 11.76 -14.78
CA PRO A 693 -14.59 11.61 -13.82
C PRO A 693 -14.13 11.64 -12.35
N GLY A 694 -12.83 11.52 -12.10
CA GLY A 694 -12.22 11.64 -10.77
C GLY A 694 -12.09 13.08 -10.27
N ILE A 695 -12.21 14.07 -11.16
CA ILE A 695 -12.16 15.48 -10.79
C ILE A 695 -13.46 15.86 -10.08
N ASP A 696 -13.31 16.49 -8.93
CA ASP A 696 -14.38 17.13 -8.19
C ASP A 696 -14.58 18.58 -8.65
N GLY A 697 -13.48 19.31 -8.87
CA GLY A 697 -13.52 20.69 -9.35
C GLY A 697 -12.18 21.21 -9.84
N LEU A 698 -12.23 22.31 -10.60
CA LEU A 698 -11.07 23.06 -11.05
C LEU A 698 -11.16 24.48 -10.53
N PHE A 699 -10.11 24.95 -9.87
CA PHE A 699 -10.08 26.27 -9.24
C PHE A 699 -8.97 27.12 -9.83
N LYS A 700 -9.28 28.34 -10.27
CA LYS A 700 -8.26 29.28 -10.72
C LYS A 700 -7.62 29.98 -9.53
N ARG A 701 -6.29 29.91 -9.44
CA ARG A 701 -5.48 30.66 -8.49
C ARG A 701 -4.43 31.44 -9.28
N SER A 702 -4.66 32.73 -9.46
CA SER A 702 -3.86 33.58 -10.36
C SER A 702 -3.89 33.06 -11.81
N ASP A 703 -2.74 32.71 -12.37
CA ASP A 703 -2.52 32.18 -13.73
C ASP A 703 -2.50 30.64 -13.79
N ARG A 704 -2.68 29.96 -12.64
CA ARG A 704 -2.65 28.49 -12.55
C ARG A 704 -4.00 27.91 -12.17
N VAL A 705 -4.25 26.70 -12.67
CA VAL A 705 -5.41 25.90 -12.32
C VAL A 705 -5.01 24.85 -11.28
N LEU A 706 -5.80 24.77 -10.22
CA LEU A 706 -5.73 23.71 -9.21
C LEU A 706 -6.82 22.68 -9.51
N ALA A 707 -6.40 21.44 -9.76
CA ALA A 707 -7.29 20.30 -9.92
C ALA A 707 -7.56 19.64 -8.55
N HIS A 708 -8.83 19.63 -8.14
CA HIS A 708 -9.29 18.94 -6.95
C HIS A 708 -9.90 17.59 -7.34
N PHE A 709 -9.47 16.52 -6.67
CA PHE A 709 -9.94 15.17 -6.91
C PHE A 709 -10.95 14.75 -5.84
N LYS A 710 -11.85 13.83 -6.21
CA LYS A 710 -12.85 13.31 -5.28
C LYS A 710 -12.23 12.57 -4.10
N ARG A 711 -11.24 11.69 -4.35
CA ARG A 711 -10.59 10.81 -3.37
C ARG A 711 -9.13 10.49 -3.76
N TYR A 712 -8.36 9.87 -2.86
CA TYR A 712 -7.00 9.30 -3.05
C TYR A 712 -5.87 10.27 -3.42
N ARG A 713 -6.14 11.32 -4.18
CA ARG A 713 -5.13 12.22 -4.72
C ARG A 713 -5.21 13.59 -4.07
N GLU A 714 -4.05 14.12 -3.73
CA GLU A 714 -3.89 15.51 -3.34
C GLU A 714 -4.25 16.45 -4.49
N MET A 715 -4.50 17.71 -4.15
CA MET A 715 -4.69 18.76 -5.15
C MET A 715 -3.47 18.85 -6.07
N LEU A 716 -3.71 18.87 -7.38
CA LEU A 716 -2.65 19.02 -8.36
C LEU A 716 -2.64 20.44 -8.91
N GLU A 717 -1.56 21.16 -8.65
CA GLU A 717 -1.30 22.44 -9.31
C GLU A 717 -0.76 22.20 -10.71
N LEU A 718 -1.54 22.63 -11.71
CA LEU A 718 -1.18 22.46 -13.11
C LEU A 718 -0.11 23.49 -13.50
N SER A 719 0.79 23.08 -14.40
CA SER A 719 1.70 24.01 -15.05
C SER A 719 0.92 25.08 -15.82
N GLU A 720 1.56 26.20 -16.14
CA GLU A 720 0.93 27.26 -16.95
C GLU A 720 0.43 26.71 -18.30
N PHE A 721 1.22 25.82 -18.93
CA PHE A 721 0.84 25.18 -20.19
C PHE A 721 -0.36 24.24 -20.03
N ALA A 722 -0.36 23.40 -19.00
CA ALA A 722 -1.47 22.51 -18.69
C ALA A 722 -2.76 23.30 -18.34
N SER A 723 -2.64 24.40 -17.61
CA SER A 723 -3.75 25.31 -17.29
C SER A 723 -4.37 25.90 -18.56
N LYS A 724 -3.53 26.30 -19.53
CA LYS A 724 -3.98 26.78 -20.85
C LYS A 724 -4.73 25.68 -21.62
N ILE A 725 -4.27 24.43 -21.60
CA ILE A 725 -5.00 23.31 -22.24
C ILE A 725 -6.38 23.16 -21.60
N VAL A 726 -6.43 23.11 -20.27
CA VAL A 726 -7.68 22.92 -19.49
C VAL A 726 -8.70 24.03 -19.76
N ASP A 727 -8.26 25.28 -19.89
CA ASP A 727 -9.13 26.43 -20.18
C ASP A 727 -9.82 26.36 -21.55
N ARG A 728 -9.36 25.51 -22.47
CA ARG A 728 -9.95 25.32 -23.80
C ARG A 728 -10.93 24.14 -23.89
N ILE A 729 -11.10 23.39 -22.81
CA ILE A 729 -12.01 22.24 -22.79
C ILE A 729 -13.44 22.74 -22.61
N GLY A 730 -14.20 22.76 -23.72
CA GLY A 730 -15.64 22.95 -23.76
C GLY A 730 -16.40 21.65 -24.09
N ASP A 731 -17.72 21.75 -24.25
CA ASP A 731 -18.54 20.60 -24.65
C ASP A 731 -18.13 20.08 -26.04
N ARG A 732 -17.86 18.76 -26.12
CA ARG A 732 -17.42 18.06 -27.34
C ARG A 732 -16.15 18.61 -28.01
N THR A 733 -15.25 19.22 -27.24
CA THR A 733 -13.96 19.67 -27.76
C THR A 733 -13.12 18.49 -28.23
N THR A 734 -12.59 18.54 -29.45
CA THR A 734 -11.70 17.48 -29.97
C THR A 734 -10.23 17.82 -29.76
N ALA A 735 -9.36 16.82 -29.79
CA ALA A 735 -7.92 16.99 -29.69
C ALA A 735 -7.38 17.99 -30.73
N ILE A 736 -7.86 17.92 -31.98
CA ILE A 736 -7.42 18.86 -33.01
C ILE A 736 -7.86 20.30 -32.76
N ASN A 737 -9.02 20.51 -32.10
CA ASN A 737 -9.43 21.86 -31.69
C ASN A 737 -8.43 22.43 -30.68
N ILE A 738 -8.07 21.66 -29.65
CA ILE A 738 -7.09 22.09 -28.63
C ILE A 738 -5.73 22.35 -29.26
N ILE A 739 -5.27 21.47 -30.14
CA ILE A 739 -4.00 21.62 -30.86
C ILE A 739 -4.01 22.92 -31.66
N SER A 740 -5.03 23.14 -32.50
CA SER A 740 -5.18 24.33 -33.33
C SER A 740 -5.15 25.62 -32.49
N ASP A 741 -5.86 25.63 -31.37
CA ASP A 741 -5.96 26.80 -30.49
C ASP A 741 -4.68 27.07 -29.68
N CYS A 742 -3.88 26.03 -29.43
CA CYS A 742 -2.61 26.12 -28.71
C CYS A 742 -1.40 26.38 -29.63
N CYS A 743 -1.54 26.19 -30.94
CA CYS A 743 -0.49 26.42 -31.94
C CYS A 743 0.09 27.84 -31.92
N SER A 744 -0.62 28.82 -31.36
CA SER A 744 -0.15 30.20 -31.22
C SER A 744 1.01 30.38 -30.23
N PHE A 745 1.27 29.40 -29.35
CA PHE A 745 2.33 29.48 -28.33
C PHE A 745 3.07 28.16 -28.04
N SER A 746 2.75 27.06 -28.73
CA SER A 746 3.46 25.77 -28.62
C SER A 746 3.28 24.96 -29.91
N ASN A 747 4.17 24.01 -30.19
CA ASN A 747 4.03 23.17 -31.38
C ASN A 747 3.00 22.03 -31.17
N PRO A 748 2.39 21.47 -32.24
CA PRO A 748 1.37 20.43 -32.12
C PRO A 748 1.80 19.19 -31.31
N ARG A 749 3.08 18.80 -31.39
CA ARG A 749 3.60 17.63 -30.68
C ARG A 749 3.64 17.88 -29.17
N GLU A 750 4.09 19.06 -28.75
CA GLU A 750 4.08 19.47 -27.34
C GLU A 750 2.66 19.51 -26.76
N VAL A 751 1.68 20.01 -27.53
CA VAL A 751 0.27 20.02 -27.10
C VAL A 751 -0.25 18.59 -26.93
N TRP A 752 0.11 17.69 -27.84
CA TRP A 752 -0.26 16.27 -27.72
C TRP A 752 0.39 15.60 -26.51
N THR A 753 1.68 15.86 -26.28
CA THR A 753 2.38 15.41 -25.06
C THR A 753 1.68 15.93 -23.81
N GLY A 754 1.32 17.22 -23.76
CA GLY A 754 0.59 17.82 -22.65
C GLY A 754 -0.80 17.19 -22.42
N LEU A 755 -1.53 16.85 -23.49
CA LEU A 755 -2.80 16.12 -23.39
C LEU A 755 -2.59 14.73 -22.77
N ARG A 756 -1.56 13.99 -23.19
CA ARG A 756 -1.24 12.67 -22.64
C ARG A 756 -0.74 12.73 -21.20
N GLU A 757 0.03 13.75 -20.84
CA GLU A 757 0.46 13.99 -19.45
C GLU A 757 -0.72 14.31 -18.54
N LEU A 758 -1.68 15.11 -19.01
CA LEU A 758 -2.92 15.40 -18.29
C LEU A 758 -3.84 14.17 -18.18
N GLU A 759 -3.88 13.32 -19.22
CA GLU A 759 -4.59 12.03 -19.19
C GLU A 759 -3.96 11.07 -18.17
N ALA A 760 -2.63 10.92 -18.20
CA ALA A 760 -1.87 10.11 -17.25
C ALA A 760 -1.99 10.62 -15.81
N SER A 761 -2.12 11.94 -15.67
CA SER A 761 -2.39 12.61 -14.39
C SER A 761 -3.87 12.59 -14.00
N GLN A 762 -4.74 11.91 -14.75
CA GLN A 762 -6.18 11.78 -14.47
C GLN A 762 -6.93 13.11 -14.36
N VAL A 763 -6.45 14.15 -15.04
CA VAL A 763 -7.11 15.45 -15.10
C VAL A 763 -8.13 15.48 -16.24
N LEU A 764 -7.79 14.86 -17.36
CA LEU A 764 -8.66 14.73 -18.52
C LEU A 764 -8.79 13.27 -18.98
N THR A 765 -9.75 13.04 -19.85
CA THR A 765 -9.90 11.81 -20.63
C THR A 765 -9.89 12.14 -22.11
N LEU A 766 -9.26 11.27 -22.89
CA LEU A 766 -9.37 11.26 -24.34
C LEU A 766 -10.26 10.09 -24.72
N SER A 767 -11.41 10.34 -25.33
CA SER A 767 -12.40 9.30 -25.67
C SER A 767 -12.82 9.37 -27.14
N VAL A 768 -13.10 8.21 -27.74
CA VAL A 768 -13.58 8.09 -29.13
C VAL A 768 -15.05 8.48 -29.25
#